data_AF-A0A2J0MLY6-F1
#
_entry.id   AF-A0A2J0MLY6-F1
#
_cell.length_a   1.000
_cell.length_b   1.000
_cell.length_c   1.000
_cell.angle_alpha   90.00
_cell.angle_beta   90.00
_cell.angle_gamma   90.00
#
_symmetry.space_group_name_H-M   'P 1'
#
loop_
_entity.id
_entity.type
_entity.pdbx_description
1 polymer ?
#
loop_
_entity_poly.entity_id
_entity_poly.type
_entity_poly.pdbx_seq_one_letter_code
_entity_poly.pdbx_strand_id
1 'polypeptide(L)'
;VVKTGADTEFGKIAKNLAEKETDNEFTKGVSNFSVFILKVIIIFVIFILVVNSLLKGNFLESLLFSIAVAVGLTPEFLPMIMSVTMAKGSINMSKKGVIVKKLSAIPTFGSMDILCTDKTGTLTEDKIQLVKYIDIHGDHSERVLLYAYLNSVNQTGITNPMDTAVMNFKKLDVTEYTKKDEIPFDFNRKRMTVVVESANKETYMITKGAPEEIFQCCKFYEDNGTNKLLDPNNSSQLIDRYLSLSSEGYRVLAVAIKKIPDPRHGYTVKDETDLEMLGYIAFLDPPKKGTREALEKLEEMGVEVKIITGDNDLVAKKICVEVGVKIKSILNSHDLHQMSDAEIKHKVNDITIFARFSPDDKNRIIRLLRENGHVVGYMGDGINDAPSLRSADVGISVSNGVDVAKESADIILTQKSLHQLKDGILEGRRTFTNTMKYIMMGISSNFGNMFSVLGAVIFLPFLPMLPIQILLNNFLYDLSQVTIPTDNVDRNFLAKPKRWSMKFVRNFMLTFGPISSFYDFASFFVLYIMFKNFPGSFQTGWFMESLATQTLVIHIIRTRMTPFVQSRPSKYLFISTIVVVALGWLLPFTPLGSYFGFSRLPFEALMMLVGIVIAYLLTVELGKRMFFRKYFDLQSQ
;
A
#
# COMPACT_ATOMS: atom_id res chain seq x y z
N VAL A 1 36.19 -20.95 -4.71
CA VAL A 1 34.87 -20.58 -4.15
C VAL A 1 35.09 -19.50 -3.10
N VAL A 2 34.51 -18.30 -3.24
CA VAL A 2 34.76 -17.14 -2.35
C VAL A 2 33.81 -17.11 -1.15
N LYS A 3 32.52 -17.46 -1.36
CA LYS A 3 31.50 -17.66 -0.32
C LYS A 3 30.50 -18.73 -0.80
N THR A 4 29.84 -19.43 0.12
CA THR A 4 28.80 -20.44 -0.17
C THR A 4 27.58 -20.26 0.72
N GLY A 5 26.43 -20.78 0.28
CA GLY A 5 25.20 -20.79 1.06
C GLY A 5 24.77 -19.40 1.53
N ALA A 6 24.52 -19.27 2.84
CA ALA A 6 24.02 -18.05 3.48
C ALA A 6 24.98 -16.85 3.41
N ASP A 7 26.29 -17.09 3.24
CA ASP A 7 27.29 -16.02 3.19
C ASP A 7 27.38 -15.35 1.82
N THR A 8 26.75 -15.92 0.79
CA THR A 8 26.66 -15.31 -0.54
C THR A 8 25.77 -14.06 -0.52
N GLU A 9 25.92 -13.15 -1.49
CA GLU A 9 25.02 -12.00 -1.61
C GLU A 9 23.55 -12.43 -1.79
N PHE A 10 23.30 -13.54 -2.49
CA PHE A 10 21.97 -14.14 -2.58
C PHE A 10 21.49 -14.69 -1.22
N GLY A 11 22.38 -15.33 -0.46
CA GLY A 11 22.13 -15.82 0.89
C GLY A 11 21.75 -14.72 1.89
N LYS A 12 22.39 -13.54 1.78
CA LYS A 12 22.02 -12.35 2.55
C LYS A 12 20.61 -11.86 2.21
N ILE A 13 20.27 -11.77 0.92
CA ILE A 13 18.91 -11.42 0.50
C ILE A 13 17.90 -12.44 1.06
N ALA A 14 18.18 -13.74 0.92
CA ALA A 14 17.31 -14.79 1.44
C ALA A 14 17.14 -14.74 2.97
N LYS A 15 18.19 -14.38 3.72
CA LYS A 15 18.12 -14.20 5.17
C LYS A 15 17.23 -13.02 5.56
N ASN A 16 17.34 -11.88 4.86
CA ASN A 16 16.45 -10.74 5.07
C ASN A 16 14.99 -11.09 4.75
N LEU A 17 14.75 -12.01 3.80
CA LEU A 17 13.43 -12.56 3.51
C LEU A 17 12.94 -13.58 4.55
N ALA A 18 13.78 -14.08 5.45
CA ALA A 18 13.36 -14.96 6.54
C ALA A 18 12.87 -14.17 7.77
N GLU A 19 13.12 -12.86 7.83
CA GLU A 19 12.68 -12.02 8.94
C GLU A 19 11.16 -11.83 8.96
N LYS A 20 10.61 -11.67 10.18
CA LYS A 20 9.17 -11.55 10.42
C LYS A 20 8.65 -10.27 9.76
N GLU A 21 7.60 -10.42 8.95
CA GLU A 21 6.94 -9.30 8.30
C GLU A 21 6.41 -8.28 9.33
N THR A 22 6.61 -6.99 9.04
CA THR A 22 6.05 -5.92 9.88
C THR A 22 4.55 -5.81 9.66
N ASP A 23 3.77 -5.69 10.73
CA ASP A 23 2.33 -5.43 10.63
C ASP A 23 2.07 -4.17 9.81
N ASN A 24 1.11 -4.25 8.88
CA ASN A 24 0.68 -3.10 8.09
C ASN A 24 -0.12 -2.10 8.94
N GLU A 25 -0.22 -0.85 8.45
CA GLU A 25 -0.87 0.26 9.18
C GLU A 25 -2.28 -0.11 9.68
N PHE A 26 -3.08 -0.74 8.82
CA PHE A 26 -4.45 -1.12 9.13
C PHE A 26 -4.53 -2.15 10.26
N THR A 27 -3.73 -3.23 10.19
CA THR A 27 -3.69 -4.30 11.21
C THR A 27 -3.25 -3.75 12.56
N LYS A 28 -2.23 -2.87 12.55
CA LYS A 28 -1.79 -2.15 13.75
C LYS A 28 -2.90 -1.26 14.32
N GLY A 29 -3.65 -0.58 13.46
CA GLY A 29 -4.82 0.23 13.83
C GLY A 29 -5.90 -0.59 14.53
N VAL A 30 -6.28 -1.73 13.97
CA VAL A 30 -7.27 -2.66 14.55
C VAL A 30 -6.79 -3.21 15.89
N SER A 31 -5.52 -3.61 16.01
CA SER A 31 -4.96 -4.09 17.28
C SER A 31 -5.04 -3.01 18.38
N ASN A 32 -4.64 -1.78 18.06
CA ASN A 32 -4.75 -0.64 18.98
C ASN A 32 -6.20 -0.36 19.40
N PHE A 33 -7.15 -0.50 18.47
CA PHE A 33 -8.57 -0.39 18.76
C PHE A 33 -9.06 -1.47 19.72
N SER A 34 -8.73 -2.74 19.46
CA SER A 34 -9.12 -3.87 20.31
C SER A 34 -8.60 -3.70 21.74
N VAL A 35 -7.33 -3.29 21.90
CA VAL A 35 -6.74 -3.00 23.22
C VAL A 35 -7.45 -1.84 23.92
N PHE A 36 -7.82 -0.80 23.17
CA PHE A 36 -8.55 0.34 23.71
C PHE A 36 -9.96 -0.06 24.19
N ILE A 37 -10.70 -0.83 23.39
CA ILE A 37 -12.03 -1.35 23.76
C ILE A 37 -11.92 -2.25 25.00
N LEU A 38 -10.95 -3.15 25.06
CA LEU A 38 -10.74 -4.04 26.20
C LEU A 38 -10.54 -3.25 27.51
N LYS A 39 -9.71 -2.20 27.49
CA LYS A 39 -9.50 -1.33 28.66
C LYS A 39 -10.79 -0.67 29.13
N VAL A 40 -11.58 -0.16 28.18
CA VAL A 40 -12.88 0.46 28.47
C VAL A 40 -13.84 -0.57 29.08
N ILE A 41 -13.97 -1.77 28.50
CA ILE A 41 -14.85 -2.82 29.03
C ILE A 41 -14.49 -3.18 30.47
N ILE A 42 -13.21 -3.42 30.77
CA ILE A 42 -12.76 -3.80 32.11
C ILE A 42 -13.14 -2.74 33.15
N ILE A 43 -12.87 -1.47 32.85
CA ILE A 43 -13.19 -0.35 33.76
C ILE A 43 -14.69 -0.32 34.09
N PHE A 44 -15.54 -0.49 33.07
CA PHE A 44 -16.98 -0.41 33.26
C PHE A 44 -17.56 -1.65 33.92
N VAL A 45 -17.06 -2.85 33.62
CA VAL A 45 -17.48 -4.09 34.30
C VAL A 45 -17.20 -3.98 35.80
N ILE A 46 -16.01 -3.51 36.18
CA ILE A 46 -15.67 -3.29 37.60
C ILE A 46 -16.60 -2.25 38.22
N PHE A 47 -16.83 -1.13 37.52
CA PHE A 47 -17.71 -0.07 38.01
C PHE A 47 -19.15 -0.57 38.24
N ILE A 48 -19.74 -1.25 37.25
CA ILE A 48 -21.11 -1.78 37.35
C ILE A 48 -21.19 -2.81 38.48
N LEU A 49 -20.22 -3.71 38.59
CA LEU A 49 -20.20 -4.72 39.64
C LEU A 49 -20.16 -4.09 41.03
N VAL A 50 -19.27 -3.13 41.25
CA VAL A 50 -19.13 -2.44 42.55
C VAL A 50 -20.39 -1.64 42.89
N VAL A 51 -20.84 -0.78 41.99
CA VAL A 51 -21.99 0.11 42.24
C VAL A 51 -23.27 -0.70 42.42
N ASN A 52 -23.55 -1.67 41.54
CA ASN A 52 -24.78 -2.45 41.62
C ASN A 52 -24.78 -3.39 42.85
N SER A 53 -23.63 -3.96 43.21
CA SER A 53 -23.53 -4.79 44.42
C SER A 53 -23.73 -3.98 45.70
N LEU A 54 -23.23 -2.75 45.76
CA LEU A 54 -23.40 -1.85 46.91
C LEU A 54 -24.83 -1.31 47.02
N LEU A 55 -25.47 -0.94 45.90
CA LEU A 55 -26.80 -0.34 45.91
C LEU A 55 -27.93 -1.38 46.02
N LYS A 56 -27.79 -2.55 45.39
CA LYS A 56 -28.89 -3.53 45.26
C LYS A 56 -28.69 -4.81 46.07
N GLY A 57 -27.51 -5.02 46.66
CA GLY A 57 -27.24 -6.13 47.60
C GLY A 57 -27.19 -7.54 46.99
N ASN A 58 -27.44 -7.71 45.69
CA ASN A 58 -27.38 -9.02 45.01
C ASN A 58 -26.11 -9.13 44.16
N PHE A 59 -25.07 -9.78 44.71
CA PHE A 59 -23.79 -9.95 44.02
C PHE A 59 -23.91 -10.80 42.75
N LEU A 60 -24.67 -11.90 42.78
CA LEU A 60 -24.78 -12.82 41.64
C LEU A 60 -25.47 -12.15 40.45
N GLU A 61 -26.56 -11.43 40.70
CA GLU A 61 -27.28 -10.69 39.66
C GLU A 61 -26.44 -9.53 39.10
N SER A 62 -25.70 -8.84 39.97
CA SER A 62 -24.74 -7.79 39.56
C SER A 62 -23.61 -8.35 38.69
N LEU A 63 -23.10 -9.53 39.03
CA LEU A 63 -22.07 -10.22 38.26
C LEU A 63 -22.59 -10.65 36.89
N LEU A 64 -23.75 -11.31 36.83
CA LEU A 64 -24.38 -11.73 35.57
C LEU A 64 -24.71 -10.54 34.66
N PHE A 65 -25.20 -9.44 35.23
CA PHE A 65 -25.46 -8.21 34.50
C PHE A 65 -24.17 -7.56 33.96
N SER A 66 -23.13 -7.46 34.80
CA SER A 66 -21.85 -6.88 34.38
C SER A 66 -21.19 -7.70 33.26
N ILE A 67 -21.27 -9.04 33.33
CA ILE A 67 -20.79 -9.94 32.27
C ILE A 67 -21.63 -9.76 30.99
N ALA A 68 -22.95 -9.69 31.07
CA ALA A 68 -23.81 -9.48 29.90
C ALA A 68 -23.52 -8.14 29.20
N VAL A 69 -23.28 -7.08 29.97
CA VAL A 69 -22.81 -5.79 29.44
C VAL A 69 -21.44 -5.92 28.81
N ALA A 70 -20.49 -6.62 29.44
CA ALA A 70 -19.15 -6.85 28.85
C ALA A 70 -19.22 -7.53 27.48
N VAL A 71 -20.04 -8.58 27.37
CA VAL A 71 -20.27 -9.30 26.12
C VAL A 71 -20.87 -8.37 25.07
N GLY A 72 -21.88 -7.57 25.43
CA GLY A 72 -22.51 -6.64 24.50
C GLY A 72 -21.64 -5.50 23.98
N LEU A 73 -20.60 -5.14 24.73
CA LEU A 73 -19.66 -4.10 24.34
C LEU A 73 -18.51 -4.64 23.47
N THR A 74 -18.31 -5.96 23.46
CA THR A 74 -17.23 -6.60 22.73
C THR A 74 -17.59 -6.68 21.25
N PRO A 75 -16.75 -6.15 20.32
CA PRO A 75 -17.02 -6.20 18.90
C PRO A 75 -16.67 -7.59 18.33
N GLU A 76 -17.43 -8.62 18.72
CA GLU A 76 -17.17 -10.02 18.41
C GLU A 76 -17.18 -10.34 16.90
N PHE A 77 -17.97 -9.59 16.13
CA PHE A 77 -18.06 -9.76 14.68
C PHE A 77 -17.01 -9.00 13.89
N LEU A 78 -16.16 -8.19 14.53
CA LEU A 78 -15.12 -7.43 13.82
C LEU A 78 -14.22 -8.32 12.95
N PRO A 79 -13.66 -9.46 13.43
CA PRO A 79 -12.83 -10.34 12.60
C PRO A 79 -13.59 -10.93 11.41
N MET A 80 -14.86 -11.28 11.60
CA MET A 80 -15.72 -11.83 10.55
C MET A 80 -16.02 -10.76 9.48
N ILE A 81 -16.46 -9.57 9.90
CA ILE A 81 -16.77 -8.46 8.99
C ILE A 81 -15.55 -8.05 8.17
N MET A 82 -14.37 -7.97 8.79
CA MET A 82 -13.12 -7.72 8.08
C MET A 82 -12.86 -8.80 7.02
N SER A 83 -12.95 -10.07 7.40
CA SER A 83 -12.69 -11.20 6.50
C SER A 83 -13.64 -11.20 5.30
N VAL A 84 -14.95 -10.99 5.52
CA VAL A 84 -15.96 -10.94 4.46
C VAL A 84 -15.74 -9.73 3.54
N THR A 85 -15.44 -8.56 4.12
CA THR A 85 -15.18 -7.33 3.34
C THR A 85 -13.93 -7.50 2.47
N MET A 86 -12.85 -8.02 3.04
CA MET A 86 -11.61 -8.28 2.31
C MET A 86 -11.77 -9.38 1.25
N ALA A 87 -12.48 -10.46 1.55
CA ALA A 87 -12.76 -11.53 0.58
C ALA A 87 -13.54 -10.98 -0.63
N LYS A 88 -14.58 -10.18 -0.36
CA LYS A 88 -15.34 -9.51 -1.43
C LYS A 88 -14.47 -8.54 -2.22
N GLY A 89 -13.63 -7.75 -1.54
CA GLY A 89 -12.66 -6.86 -2.17
C GLY A 89 -11.70 -7.61 -3.10
N SER A 90 -11.15 -8.74 -2.64
CA SER A 90 -10.26 -9.62 -3.40
C SER A 90 -10.92 -10.16 -4.68
N ILE A 91 -12.18 -10.64 -4.58
CA ILE A 91 -12.94 -11.11 -5.74
C ILE A 91 -13.14 -9.97 -6.77
N ASN A 92 -13.48 -8.77 -6.31
CA ASN A 92 -13.66 -7.62 -7.20
C ASN A 92 -12.34 -7.15 -7.84
N MET A 93 -11.25 -7.19 -7.09
CA MET A 93 -9.89 -6.88 -7.56
C MET A 93 -9.44 -7.88 -8.64
N SER A 94 -9.66 -9.18 -8.40
CA SER A 94 -9.26 -10.24 -9.33
C SER A 94 -9.92 -10.07 -10.70
N LYS A 95 -11.20 -9.68 -10.75
CA LYS A 95 -11.93 -9.36 -11.99
C LYS A 95 -11.33 -8.19 -12.78
N LYS A 96 -10.50 -7.35 -12.14
CA LYS A 96 -9.81 -6.20 -12.73
C LYS A 96 -8.31 -6.45 -12.94
N GLY A 97 -7.87 -7.72 -12.82
CA GLY A 97 -6.47 -8.10 -13.02
C GLY A 97 -5.57 -7.84 -11.82
N VAL A 98 -6.13 -7.61 -10.62
CA VAL A 98 -5.39 -7.39 -9.37
C VAL A 98 -5.60 -8.60 -8.46
N ILE A 99 -4.59 -9.44 -8.32
CA ILE A 99 -4.64 -10.67 -7.51
C ILE A 99 -4.13 -10.35 -6.11
N VAL A 100 -4.89 -10.70 -5.08
CA VAL A 100 -4.52 -10.47 -3.68
C VAL A 100 -3.93 -11.76 -3.10
N LYS A 101 -2.68 -11.71 -2.65
CA LYS A 101 -2.04 -12.81 -1.91
C LYS A 101 -2.37 -12.73 -0.42
N LYS A 102 -2.37 -11.51 0.15
CA LYS A 102 -2.71 -11.26 1.56
C LYS A 102 -3.93 -10.35 1.69
N LEU A 103 -5.02 -10.90 2.20
CA LEU A 103 -6.29 -10.16 2.37
C LEU A 103 -6.15 -8.91 3.25
N SER A 104 -5.30 -8.97 4.28
CA SER A 104 -5.02 -7.86 5.19
C SER A 104 -4.34 -6.66 4.52
N ALA A 105 -3.75 -6.83 3.33
CA ALA A 105 -3.12 -5.74 2.58
C ALA A 105 -4.13 -4.89 1.79
N ILE A 106 -5.36 -5.39 1.57
CA ILE A 106 -6.39 -4.70 0.76
C ILE A 106 -6.71 -3.29 1.31
N PRO A 107 -7.01 -3.09 2.61
CA PRO A 107 -7.30 -1.74 3.12
C PRO A 107 -6.09 -0.81 2.99
N THR A 108 -4.90 -1.30 3.34
CA THR A 108 -3.63 -0.57 3.24
C THR A 108 -3.35 -0.13 1.81
N PHE A 109 -3.67 -0.97 0.82
CA PHE A 109 -3.55 -0.62 -0.59
C PHE A 109 -4.49 0.52 -1.01
N GLY A 110 -5.66 0.61 -0.39
CA GLY A 110 -6.55 1.76 -0.55
C GLY A 110 -6.05 3.04 0.13
N SER A 111 -5.35 2.89 1.25
CA SER A 111 -4.80 3.97 2.08
C SER A 111 -3.46 4.51 1.59
N MET A 112 -2.84 3.84 0.61
CA MET A 112 -1.58 4.24 0.00
C MET A 112 -1.62 5.69 -0.52
N ASP A 113 -0.62 6.48 -0.12
CA ASP A 113 -0.42 7.87 -0.52
C ASP A 113 0.90 8.07 -1.29
N ILE A 114 1.85 7.14 -1.18
CA ILE A 114 3.08 7.12 -1.98
C ILE A 114 3.22 5.77 -2.68
N LEU A 115 3.42 5.81 -4.00
CA LEU A 115 3.85 4.67 -4.80
C LEU A 115 5.32 4.85 -5.19
N CYS A 116 6.18 4.01 -4.65
CA CYS A 116 7.55 3.86 -5.13
C CYS A 116 7.59 2.77 -6.21
N THR A 117 8.17 3.06 -7.36
CA THR A 117 8.25 2.07 -8.45
C THR A 117 9.58 2.13 -9.19
N ASP A 118 10.01 0.99 -9.72
CA ASP A 118 11.11 0.97 -10.68
C ASP A 118 10.67 1.58 -12.02
N LYS A 119 11.62 2.18 -12.74
CA LYS A 119 11.43 2.77 -14.05
C LYS A 119 11.16 1.69 -15.09
N THR A 120 12.03 0.69 -15.14
CA THR A 120 12.07 -0.32 -16.23
C THR A 120 10.82 -1.18 -16.21
N GLY A 121 10.11 -1.26 -17.34
CA GLY A 121 8.88 -2.03 -17.54
C GLY A 121 7.61 -1.46 -16.89
N THR A 122 7.75 -0.54 -15.94
CA THR A 122 6.61 0.19 -15.35
C THR A 122 6.32 1.45 -16.14
N LEU A 123 7.32 2.32 -16.28
CA LEU A 123 7.22 3.55 -17.08
C LEU A 123 7.60 3.33 -18.54
N THR A 124 8.41 2.30 -18.80
CA THR A 124 8.93 1.94 -20.12
C THR A 124 8.38 0.59 -20.58
N GLU A 125 8.59 0.23 -21.85
CA GLU A 125 8.10 -1.03 -22.41
C GLU A 125 8.93 -2.27 -22.03
N ASP A 126 10.08 -2.09 -21.36
CA ASP A 126 11.07 -3.15 -21.10
C ASP A 126 11.55 -3.83 -22.40
N LYS A 127 11.72 -3.00 -23.43
CA LYS A 127 12.16 -3.42 -24.77
C LYS A 127 13.35 -2.57 -25.17
N ILE A 128 14.50 -2.90 -24.58
CA ILE A 128 15.75 -2.22 -24.89
C ILE A 128 16.08 -2.41 -26.38
N GLN A 129 16.29 -1.31 -27.08
CA GLN A 129 16.68 -1.28 -28.49
C GLN A 129 17.98 -0.50 -28.65
N LEU A 130 18.89 -1.00 -29.48
CA LEU A 130 20.05 -0.22 -29.92
C LEU A 130 19.56 0.84 -30.91
N VAL A 131 19.88 2.11 -30.64
CA VAL A 131 19.43 3.25 -31.48
C VAL A 131 20.60 3.96 -32.14
N LYS A 132 21.72 4.10 -31.43
CA LYS A 132 22.93 4.76 -31.97
C LYS A 132 24.17 3.90 -31.74
N TYR A 133 25.08 3.93 -32.70
CA TYR A 133 26.40 3.31 -32.64
C TYR A 133 27.38 4.32 -33.25
N ILE A 134 28.01 5.12 -32.42
CA ILE A 134 28.72 6.33 -32.87
C ILE A 134 30.16 6.32 -32.41
N ASP A 135 31.03 6.96 -33.18
CA ASP A 135 32.39 7.27 -32.74
C ASP A 135 32.40 8.43 -31.72
N ILE A 136 33.60 8.92 -31.40
CA ILE A 136 33.79 10.03 -30.46
C ILE A 136 33.27 11.38 -30.98
N HIS A 137 33.16 11.55 -32.30
CA HIS A 137 32.65 12.76 -32.96
C HIS A 137 31.12 12.74 -33.10
N GLY A 138 30.54 11.55 -32.96
CA GLY A 138 29.10 11.30 -33.01
C GLY A 138 28.60 10.75 -34.33
N ASP A 139 29.51 10.41 -35.24
CA ASP A 139 29.17 9.84 -36.53
C ASP A 139 28.99 8.34 -36.40
N HIS A 140 28.08 7.77 -37.20
CA HIS A 140 27.82 6.33 -37.16
C HIS A 140 29.07 5.53 -37.54
N SER A 141 29.50 4.63 -36.67
CA SER A 141 30.72 3.84 -36.86
C SER A 141 30.44 2.34 -36.85
N GLU A 142 30.50 1.73 -38.03
CA GLU A 142 30.38 0.26 -38.18
C GLU A 142 31.45 -0.49 -37.38
N ARG A 143 32.61 0.14 -37.14
CA ARG A 143 33.68 -0.42 -36.32
C ARG A 143 33.28 -0.53 -34.85
N VAL A 144 32.65 0.52 -34.29
CA VAL A 144 32.07 0.50 -32.93
C VAL A 144 31.01 -0.61 -32.82
N LEU A 145 30.13 -0.71 -33.82
CA LEU A 145 29.09 -1.74 -33.86
C LEU A 145 29.67 -3.16 -33.92
N LEU A 146 30.68 -3.39 -34.77
CA LEU A 146 31.35 -4.68 -34.92
C LEU A 146 31.97 -5.14 -33.60
N TYR A 147 32.75 -4.30 -32.92
CA TYR A 147 33.39 -4.68 -31.67
C TYR A 147 32.38 -4.83 -30.52
N ALA A 148 31.34 -3.98 -30.46
CA ALA A 148 30.23 -4.19 -29.53
C ALA A 148 29.52 -5.53 -29.75
N TYR A 149 29.31 -5.90 -31.02
CA TYR A 149 28.68 -7.17 -31.41
C TYR A 149 29.57 -8.37 -31.06
N LEU A 150 30.88 -8.32 -31.39
CA LEU A 150 31.85 -9.35 -31.03
C LEU A 150 31.91 -9.58 -29.52
N ASN A 151 31.87 -8.52 -28.72
CA ASN A 151 31.80 -8.62 -27.26
C ASN A 151 30.49 -9.24 -26.78
N SER A 152 29.36 -8.86 -27.39
CA SER A 152 28.03 -9.36 -27.02
C SER A 152 27.79 -10.82 -27.38
N VAL A 153 28.33 -11.29 -28.51
CA VAL A 153 28.20 -12.68 -28.98
C VAL A 153 29.13 -13.63 -28.23
N ASN A 154 30.36 -13.20 -27.95
CA ASN A 154 31.38 -14.10 -27.38
C ASN A 154 31.36 -14.19 -25.86
N GLN A 155 30.52 -13.42 -25.17
CA GLN A 155 30.45 -13.54 -23.71
C GLN A 155 29.85 -14.88 -23.28
N THR A 156 30.38 -15.47 -22.21
CA THR A 156 29.79 -16.67 -21.58
C THR A 156 29.14 -16.38 -20.22
N GLY A 157 29.02 -15.11 -19.86
CA GLY A 157 28.43 -14.63 -18.61
C GLY A 157 26.90 -14.53 -18.63
N ILE A 158 26.36 -13.63 -17.79
CA ILE A 158 24.92 -13.41 -17.63
C ILE A 158 24.34 -12.77 -18.89
N THR A 159 23.26 -13.33 -19.42
CA THR A 159 22.53 -12.74 -20.54
C THR A 159 21.96 -11.38 -20.17
N ASN A 160 22.36 -10.34 -20.90
CA ASN A 160 21.95 -8.97 -20.67
C ASN A 160 21.07 -8.46 -21.82
N PRO A 161 19.90 -7.85 -21.55
CA PRO A 161 19.03 -7.28 -22.59
C PRO A 161 19.73 -6.31 -23.55
N MET A 162 20.74 -5.54 -23.10
CA MET A 162 21.52 -4.65 -23.97
C MET A 162 22.33 -5.43 -25.01
N ASP A 163 22.88 -6.57 -24.63
CA ASP A 163 23.68 -7.41 -25.53
C ASP A 163 22.80 -8.12 -26.54
N THR A 164 21.64 -8.59 -26.09
CA THR A 164 20.58 -9.08 -26.98
C THR A 164 20.11 -8.00 -27.96
N ALA A 165 20.00 -6.74 -27.52
CA ALA A 165 19.64 -5.63 -28.39
C ALA A 165 20.72 -5.36 -29.47
N VAL A 166 22.01 -5.44 -29.13
CA VAL A 166 23.10 -5.36 -30.12
C VAL A 166 23.01 -6.50 -31.13
N MET A 167 22.84 -7.74 -30.67
CA MET A 167 22.78 -8.92 -31.53
C MET A 167 21.55 -8.91 -32.47
N ASN A 168 20.42 -8.40 -31.99
CA ASN A 168 19.19 -8.31 -32.76
C ASN A 168 19.16 -7.12 -33.73
N PHE A 169 19.97 -6.08 -33.50
CA PHE A 169 20.02 -4.90 -34.36
C PHE A 169 20.50 -5.22 -35.77
N LYS A 170 21.63 -5.94 -35.88
CA LYS A 170 22.21 -6.36 -37.16
C LYS A 170 23.04 -7.63 -36.95
N LYS A 171 22.71 -8.70 -37.67
CA LYS A 171 23.55 -9.91 -37.69
C LYS A 171 24.78 -9.63 -38.52
N LEU A 172 25.92 -9.51 -37.86
CA LEU A 172 27.22 -9.38 -38.51
C LEU A 172 27.86 -10.75 -38.67
N ASP A 173 28.54 -10.95 -39.79
CA ASP A 173 29.39 -12.11 -39.98
C ASP A 173 30.66 -11.96 -39.13
N VAL A 174 30.86 -12.91 -38.23
CA VAL A 174 31.97 -12.92 -37.27
C VAL A 174 32.75 -14.23 -37.32
N THR A 175 32.58 -15.04 -38.36
CA THR A 175 33.31 -16.32 -38.52
C THR A 175 34.82 -16.14 -38.57
N GLU A 176 35.29 -14.94 -38.95
CA GLU A 176 36.71 -14.58 -38.97
C GLU A 176 37.30 -14.30 -37.58
N TYR A 177 36.49 -14.32 -36.51
CA TYR A 177 36.94 -14.06 -35.15
C TYR A 177 36.74 -15.28 -34.25
N THR A 178 37.79 -15.64 -33.51
CA THR A 178 37.75 -16.73 -32.53
C THR A 178 37.97 -16.19 -31.12
N LYS A 179 37.07 -16.54 -30.19
CA LYS A 179 37.23 -16.19 -28.78
C LYS A 179 38.44 -16.92 -28.19
N LYS A 180 39.31 -16.17 -27.50
CA LYS A 180 40.47 -16.71 -26.77
C LYS A 180 40.27 -16.68 -25.26
N ASP A 181 39.72 -15.60 -24.74
CA ASP A 181 39.52 -15.43 -23.30
C ASP A 181 38.39 -14.44 -22.99
N GLU A 182 38.01 -14.32 -21.73
CA GLU A 182 37.09 -13.28 -21.24
C GLU A 182 37.41 -12.85 -19.81
N ILE A 183 37.06 -11.60 -19.51
CA ILE A 183 36.93 -11.10 -18.15
C ILE A 183 35.44 -10.80 -17.94
N PRO A 184 34.72 -11.67 -17.21
CA PRO A 184 33.29 -11.54 -17.03
C PRO A 184 32.88 -10.19 -16.42
N PHE A 185 31.62 -9.82 -16.64
CA PHE A 185 31.04 -8.62 -16.04
C PHE A 185 31.15 -8.66 -14.52
N ASP A 186 31.52 -7.53 -13.94
CA ASP A 186 31.66 -7.34 -12.50
C ASP A 186 30.85 -6.10 -12.09
N PHE A 187 29.97 -6.26 -11.12
CA PHE A 187 29.07 -5.21 -10.65
C PHE A 187 29.80 -4.03 -9.99
N ASN A 188 31.01 -4.25 -9.46
CA ASN A 188 31.83 -3.18 -8.92
C ASN A 188 32.54 -2.39 -10.03
N ARG A 189 33.08 -3.09 -11.04
CA ARG A 189 33.80 -2.48 -12.18
C ARG A 189 32.87 -1.95 -13.27
N LYS A 190 31.62 -2.44 -13.32
CA LYS A 190 30.57 -2.12 -14.30
C LYS A 190 31.01 -2.22 -15.77
N ARG A 191 31.91 -3.16 -16.07
CA ARG A 191 32.43 -3.41 -17.41
C ARG A 191 32.74 -4.90 -17.61
N MET A 192 32.86 -5.28 -18.86
CA MET A 192 33.21 -6.64 -19.28
C MET A 192 34.12 -6.63 -20.49
N THR A 193 34.94 -7.66 -20.60
CA THR A 193 35.96 -7.74 -21.64
C THR A 193 35.95 -9.11 -22.30
N VAL A 194 36.07 -9.16 -23.61
CA VAL A 194 36.36 -10.38 -24.36
C VAL A 194 37.67 -10.22 -25.11
N VAL A 195 38.40 -11.31 -25.27
CA VAL A 195 39.60 -11.35 -26.11
C VAL A 195 39.31 -12.22 -27.31
N VAL A 196 39.48 -11.65 -28.49
CA VAL A 196 39.22 -12.32 -29.78
C VAL A 196 40.45 -12.26 -30.67
N GLU A 197 40.68 -13.32 -31.44
CA GLU A 197 41.71 -13.38 -32.47
C GLU A 197 41.03 -13.36 -33.84
N SER A 198 41.46 -12.41 -34.70
CA SER A 198 41.03 -12.32 -36.10
C SER A 198 41.75 -13.35 -36.97
N ALA A 199 41.19 -13.68 -38.14
CA ALA A 199 41.79 -14.53 -39.17
C ALA A 199 43.22 -14.10 -39.56
N ASN A 200 43.53 -12.80 -39.44
CA ASN A 200 44.87 -12.25 -39.69
C ASN A 200 45.87 -12.47 -38.52
N LYS A 201 45.52 -13.31 -37.54
CA LYS A 201 46.29 -13.56 -36.30
C LYS A 201 46.52 -12.32 -35.43
N GLU A 202 45.63 -11.33 -35.55
CA GLU A 202 45.63 -10.16 -34.68
C GLU A 202 44.69 -10.37 -33.50
N THR A 203 45.19 -10.16 -32.29
CA THR A 203 44.42 -10.33 -31.06
C THR A 203 43.94 -9.00 -30.52
N TYR A 204 42.64 -8.90 -30.28
CA TYR A 204 41.95 -7.73 -29.77
C TYR A 204 41.32 -8.02 -28.42
N MET A 205 41.65 -7.21 -27.43
CA MET A 205 40.90 -7.09 -26.19
C MET A 205 39.80 -6.06 -26.42
N ILE A 206 38.53 -6.46 -26.27
CA ILE A 206 37.37 -5.60 -26.49
C ILE A 206 36.64 -5.45 -25.16
N THR A 207 36.60 -4.24 -24.63
CA THR A 207 35.95 -3.91 -23.37
C THR A 207 34.75 -3.00 -23.61
N LYS A 208 33.61 -3.34 -23.00
CA LYS A 208 32.43 -2.45 -22.97
C LYS A 208 31.90 -2.30 -21.56
N GLY A 209 31.33 -1.14 -21.24
CA GLY A 209 30.82 -0.88 -19.89
C GLY A 209 30.28 0.52 -19.69
N ALA A 210 30.05 0.86 -18.42
CA ALA A 210 29.67 2.20 -18.01
C ALA A 210 30.74 3.21 -18.47
N PRO A 211 30.37 4.30 -19.17
CA PRO A 211 31.33 5.26 -19.70
C PRO A 211 32.32 5.78 -18.66
N GLU A 212 31.87 6.09 -17.44
CA GLU A 212 32.72 6.61 -16.37
C GLU A 212 33.83 5.62 -15.94
N GLU A 213 33.57 4.32 -16.04
CA GLU A 213 34.52 3.26 -15.70
C GLU A 213 35.45 2.91 -16.86
N ILE A 214 34.98 3.08 -18.10
CA ILE A 214 35.79 2.85 -19.31
C ILE A 214 36.80 3.97 -19.49
N PHE A 215 36.40 5.23 -19.27
CA PHE A 215 37.31 6.38 -19.39
C PHE A 215 38.53 6.26 -18.47
N GLN A 216 38.37 5.68 -17.28
CA GLN A 216 39.48 5.46 -16.34
C GLN A 216 40.51 4.43 -16.83
N CYS A 217 40.12 3.54 -17.74
CA CYS A 217 40.98 2.51 -18.31
C CYS A 217 41.57 2.90 -19.68
N CYS A 218 41.08 3.98 -20.28
CA CYS A 218 41.54 4.42 -21.59
C CYS A 218 42.75 5.36 -21.45
N LYS A 219 43.79 5.08 -22.23
CA LYS A 219 44.94 5.99 -22.42
C LYS A 219 44.96 6.62 -23.80
N PHE A 220 44.22 6.02 -24.73
CA PHE A 220 44.14 6.51 -26.08
C PHE A 220 42.70 6.57 -26.58
N TYR A 221 42.47 7.26 -27.68
CA TYR A 221 41.20 7.29 -28.39
C TYR A 221 41.43 7.21 -29.90
N GLU A 222 40.47 6.62 -30.60
CA GLU A 222 40.49 6.56 -32.05
C GLU A 222 39.90 7.85 -32.63
N ASP A 223 40.65 8.53 -33.49
CA ASP A 223 40.21 9.66 -34.29
C ASP A 223 40.47 9.38 -35.76
N ASN A 224 39.41 9.11 -36.52
CA ASN A 224 39.48 8.80 -37.96
C ASN A 224 40.51 7.70 -38.30
N GLY A 225 40.59 6.65 -37.47
CA GLY A 225 41.53 5.54 -37.64
C GLY A 225 42.94 5.81 -37.12
N THR A 226 43.21 6.99 -36.56
CA THR A 226 44.48 7.32 -35.89
C THR A 226 44.34 7.27 -34.39
N ASN A 227 45.29 6.60 -33.72
CA ASN A 227 45.27 6.42 -32.29
C ASN A 227 45.97 7.61 -31.60
N LYS A 228 45.24 8.39 -30.80
CA LYS A 228 45.73 9.61 -30.14
C LYS A 228 45.74 9.47 -28.62
N LEU A 229 46.68 10.15 -27.95
CA LEU A 229 46.76 10.11 -26.49
C LEU A 229 45.58 10.88 -25.87
N LEU A 230 44.96 10.29 -24.85
CA LEU A 230 43.91 10.94 -24.07
C LEU A 230 44.56 11.98 -23.14
N ASP A 231 44.20 13.25 -23.36
CA ASP A 231 44.61 14.39 -22.52
C ASP A 231 43.39 14.94 -21.75
N PRO A 232 43.59 15.84 -20.77
CA PRO A 232 42.48 16.39 -19.98
C PRO A 232 41.45 17.19 -20.79
N ASN A 233 41.82 17.76 -21.94
CA ASN A 233 40.89 18.52 -22.78
C ASN A 233 40.01 17.59 -23.61
N ASN A 234 40.60 16.56 -24.22
CA ASN A 234 39.87 15.59 -25.04
C ASN A 234 39.02 14.65 -24.17
N SER A 235 39.44 14.38 -22.93
CA SER A 235 38.61 13.63 -21.97
C SER A 235 37.30 14.36 -21.65
N SER A 236 37.33 15.69 -21.56
CA SER A 236 36.12 16.49 -21.33
C SER A 236 35.13 16.36 -22.50
N GLN A 237 35.59 16.32 -23.75
CA GLN A 237 34.73 16.15 -24.92
C GLN A 237 34.04 14.78 -24.94
N LEU A 238 34.75 13.71 -24.54
CA LEU A 238 34.18 12.37 -24.41
C LEU A 238 33.10 12.32 -23.32
N ILE A 239 33.34 12.99 -22.19
CA ILE A 239 32.37 13.09 -21.10
C ILE A 239 31.15 13.90 -21.55
N ASP A 240 31.36 15.05 -22.19
CA ASP A 240 30.28 15.89 -22.70
C ASP A 240 29.40 15.16 -23.71
N ARG A 241 30.00 14.35 -24.59
CA ARG A 241 29.26 13.50 -25.53
C ARG A 241 28.38 12.48 -24.82
N TYR A 242 28.94 11.79 -23.83
CA TYR A 242 28.19 10.85 -22.99
C TYR A 242 27.02 11.53 -22.27
N LEU A 243 27.26 12.70 -21.68
CA LEU A 243 26.22 13.48 -20.99
C LEU A 243 25.13 13.95 -21.96
N SER A 244 25.49 14.38 -23.17
CA SER A 244 24.53 14.75 -24.22
C SER A 244 23.61 13.59 -24.57
N LEU A 245 24.16 12.41 -24.89
CA LEU A 245 23.38 11.22 -25.20
C LEU A 245 22.48 10.79 -24.03
N SER A 246 22.99 10.87 -22.80
CA SER A 246 22.22 10.54 -21.60
C SER A 246 21.08 11.53 -21.37
N SER A 247 21.29 12.81 -21.68
CA SER A 247 20.27 13.86 -21.59
C SER A 247 19.16 13.71 -22.64
N GLU A 248 19.48 13.10 -23.79
CA GLU A 248 18.49 12.67 -24.78
C GLU A 248 17.69 11.45 -24.32
N GLY A 249 18.08 10.80 -23.21
CA GLY A 249 17.38 9.66 -22.61
C GLY A 249 17.95 8.30 -23.01
N TYR A 250 19.09 8.28 -23.70
CA TYR A 250 19.74 7.03 -24.05
C TYR A 250 20.54 6.47 -22.89
N ARG A 251 20.43 5.16 -22.67
CA ARG A 251 21.38 4.42 -21.85
C ARG A 251 22.61 4.14 -22.70
N VAL A 252 23.76 4.65 -22.27
CA VAL A 252 24.99 4.61 -23.08
C VAL A 252 25.97 3.61 -22.51
N LEU A 253 26.59 2.81 -23.37
CA LEU A 253 27.80 2.06 -23.06
C LEU A 253 28.96 2.59 -23.91
N ALA A 254 30.13 2.70 -23.30
CA ALA A 254 31.37 2.98 -24.00
C ALA A 254 31.99 1.68 -24.49
N VAL A 255 32.58 1.71 -25.68
CA VAL A 255 33.33 0.60 -26.28
C VAL A 255 34.78 1.03 -26.42
N ALA A 256 35.69 0.22 -25.91
CA ALA A 256 37.12 0.43 -26.01
C ALA A 256 37.82 -0.86 -26.45
N ILE A 257 38.93 -0.74 -27.16
CA ILE A 257 39.72 -1.87 -27.62
C ILE A 257 41.18 -1.71 -27.22
N LYS A 258 41.91 -2.83 -27.23
CA LYS A 258 43.37 -2.84 -27.17
C LYS A 258 43.88 -3.95 -28.05
N LYS A 259 44.72 -3.59 -29.02
CA LYS A 259 45.46 -4.57 -29.82
C LYS A 259 46.56 -5.17 -28.94
N ILE A 260 46.57 -6.48 -28.79
CA ILE A 260 47.52 -7.19 -27.94
C ILE A 260 48.71 -7.63 -28.80
N PRO A 261 49.93 -7.11 -28.57
CA PRO A 261 51.09 -7.45 -29.38
C PRO A 261 51.58 -8.89 -29.16
N ASP A 262 51.50 -9.36 -27.92
CA ASP A 262 51.95 -10.71 -27.51
C ASP A 262 50.78 -11.45 -26.81
N PRO A 263 50.01 -12.26 -27.56
CA PRO A 263 48.84 -12.96 -27.03
C PRO A 263 49.24 -14.02 -26.00
N ARG A 264 48.56 -14.05 -24.86
CA ARG A 264 48.79 -15.03 -23.79
C ARG A 264 47.48 -15.65 -23.32
N HIS A 265 47.57 -16.66 -22.46
CA HIS A 265 46.41 -17.26 -21.80
C HIS A 265 46.26 -16.69 -20.39
N GLY A 266 45.02 -16.49 -19.93
CA GLY A 266 44.71 -16.07 -18.57
C GLY A 266 44.75 -14.56 -18.36
N TYR A 267 43.95 -13.82 -19.12
CA TYR A 267 43.79 -12.37 -18.91
C TYR A 267 43.05 -12.09 -17.60
N THR A 268 43.47 -11.03 -16.92
CA THR A 268 42.95 -10.62 -15.61
C THR A 268 42.52 -9.16 -15.64
N VAL A 269 41.84 -8.71 -14.57
CA VAL A 269 41.41 -7.32 -14.40
C VAL A 269 42.57 -6.31 -14.55
N LYS A 270 43.81 -6.71 -14.23
CA LYS A 270 45.00 -5.84 -14.37
C LYS A 270 45.34 -5.52 -15.83
N ASP A 271 44.87 -6.34 -16.77
CA ASP A 271 45.12 -6.18 -18.19
C ASP A 271 44.20 -5.14 -18.85
N GLU A 272 43.11 -4.74 -18.18
CA GLU A 272 42.16 -3.70 -18.59
C GLU A 272 42.75 -2.29 -18.39
N THR A 273 43.93 -2.05 -18.96
CA THR A 273 44.67 -0.78 -18.88
C THR A 273 45.20 -0.39 -20.25
N ASP A 274 45.46 0.90 -20.45
CA ASP A 274 45.93 1.46 -21.73
C ASP A 274 45.00 1.13 -22.91
N LEU A 275 43.69 1.18 -22.68
CA LEU A 275 42.70 0.95 -23.73
C LEU A 275 42.59 2.15 -24.68
N GLU A 276 42.16 1.87 -25.91
CA GLU A 276 41.80 2.83 -26.94
C GLU A 276 40.27 2.98 -26.99
N MET A 277 39.78 4.17 -26.65
CA MET A 277 38.36 4.50 -26.72
C MET A 277 37.91 4.61 -28.19
N LEU A 278 36.94 3.79 -28.57
CA LEU A 278 36.41 3.73 -29.94
C LEU A 278 35.19 4.63 -30.12
N GLY A 279 34.26 4.58 -29.16
CA GLY A 279 32.98 5.26 -29.28
C GLY A 279 31.90 4.71 -28.36
N TYR A 280 30.65 5.02 -28.69
CA TYR A 280 29.49 4.78 -27.85
C TYR A 280 28.43 3.96 -28.59
N ILE A 281 27.78 3.08 -27.84
CA ILE A 281 26.52 2.47 -28.24
C ILE A 281 25.43 2.97 -27.30
N ALA A 282 24.33 3.45 -27.88
CA ALA A 282 23.25 4.09 -27.16
C ALA A 282 21.95 3.30 -27.34
N PHE A 283 21.33 2.97 -26.21
CA PHE A 283 20.12 2.18 -26.13
C PHE A 283 18.95 3.04 -25.67
N LEU A 284 17.77 2.74 -26.19
CA LEU A 284 16.52 3.34 -25.72
C LEU A 284 15.61 2.24 -25.20
N ASP A 285 15.02 2.49 -24.03
CA ASP A 285 13.87 1.74 -23.55
C ASP A 285 12.64 2.68 -23.66
N PRO A 286 11.77 2.47 -24.66
CA PRO A 286 10.78 3.48 -25.03
C PRO A 286 9.75 3.67 -23.90
N PRO A 287 9.26 4.89 -23.70
CA PRO A 287 8.21 5.16 -22.73
C PRO A 287 6.93 4.42 -23.11
N LYS A 288 6.29 3.83 -22.11
CA LYS A 288 5.08 3.03 -22.29
C LYS A 288 3.88 3.93 -22.58
N LYS A 289 3.10 3.56 -23.60
CA LYS A 289 1.88 4.29 -23.98
C LYS A 289 0.84 4.25 -22.85
N GLY A 290 0.15 5.36 -22.63
CA GLY A 290 -0.88 5.49 -21.59
C GLY A 290 -0.35 5.69 -20.16
N THR A 291 0.97 5.66 -19.94
CA THR A 291 1.57 5.90 -18.62
C THR A 291 1.23 7.30 -18.09
N ARG A 292 1.24 8.33 -18.94
CA ARG A 292 0.90 9.70 -18.55
C ARG A 292 -0.50 9.82 -17.95
N GLU A 293 -1.51 9.30 -18.65
CA GLU A 293 -2.90 9.31 -18.18
C GLU A 293 -3.05 8.54 -16.85
N ALA A 294 -2.33 7.42 -16.68
CA ALA A 294 -2.35 6.67 -15.45
C ALA A 294 -1.71 7.42 -14.28
N LEU A 295 -0.58 8.11 -14.51
CA LEU A 295 0.09 8.93 -13.51
C LEU A 295 -0.77 10.12 -13.07
N GLU A 296 -1.41 10.81 -14.02
CA GLU A 296 -2.35 11.91 -13.74
C GLU A 296 -3.50 11.44 -12.84
N LYS A 297 -4.10 10.28 -13.15
CA LYS A 297 -5.17 9.70 -12.33
C LYS A 297 -4.71 9.30 -10.93
N LEU A 298 -3.49 8.78 -10.79
CA LEU A 298 -2.93 8.47 -9.47
C LEU A 298 -2.73 9.74 -8.65
N GLU A 299 -2.24 10.82 -9.27
CA GLU A 299 -2.09 12.11 -8.60
C GLU A 299 -3.44 12.72 -8.20
N GLU A 300 -4.46 12.68 -9.07
CA GLU A 300 -5.84 13.08 -8.75
C GLU A 300 -6.41 12.30 -7.57
N MET A 301 -6.03 11.03 -7.45
CA MET A 301 -6.40 10.15 -6.34
C MET A 301 -5.60 10.43 -5.07
N GLY A 302 -4.64 11.35 -5.08
CA GLY A 302 -3.77 11.68 -3.95
C GLY A 302 -2.66 10.65 -3.71
N VAL A 303 -2.19 9.97 -4.76
CA VAL A 303 -1.05 9.05 -4.72
C VAL A 303 0.14 9.68 -5.43
N GLU A 304 1.17 10.06 -4.67
CA GLU A 304 2.42 10.57 -5.23
C GLU A 304 3.28 9.41 -5.75
N VAL A 305 3.72 9.49 -7.00
CA VAL A 305 4.61 8.49 -7.59
C VAL A 305 6.06 8.94 -7.47
N LYS A 306 6.88 8.10 -6.83
CA LYS A 306 8.34 8.28 -6.69
C LYS A 306 9.06 7.17 -7.46
N ILE A 307 10.12 7.53 -8.18
CA ILE A 307 10.86 6.61 -9.05
C ILE A 307 12.16 6.21 -8.38
N ILE A 308 12.38 4.91 -8.20
CA ILE A 308 13.60 4.36 -7.61
C ILE A 308 14.25 3.43 -8.63
N THR A 309 15.39 3.85 -9.20
CA THR A 309 16.01 3.16 -10.32
C THR A 309 17.53 3.04 -10.17
N GLY A 310 18.07 2.00 -10.80
CA GLY A 310 19.52 1.81 -10.95
C GLY A 310 20.15 2.63 -12.09
N ASP A 311 19.33 3.28 -12.93
CA ASP A 311 19.82 4.11 -14.03
C ASP A 311 20.41 5.45 -13.55
N ASN A 312 21.15 6.09 -14.46
CA ASN A 312 21.66 7.45 -14.30
C ASN A 312 20.50 8.47 -14.20
N ASP A 313 20.72 9.53 -13.42
CA ASP A 313 19.80 10.63 -13.16
C ASP A 313 19.31 11.35 -14.41
N LEU A 314 20.17 11.58 -15.42
CA LEU A 314 19.80 12.21 -16.69
C LEU A 314 18.79 11.37 -17.47
N VAL A 315 19.04 10.07 -17.59
CA VAL A 315 18.15 9.13 -18.29
C VAL A 315 16.82 9.00 -17.55
N ALA A 316 16.87 8.84 -16.22
CA ALA A 316 15.69 8.76 -15.39
C ALA A 316 14.84 10.05 -15.49
N LYS A 317 15.49 11.22 -15.43
CA LYS A 317 14.84 12.53 -15.58
C LYS A 317 14.15 12.66 -16.93
N LYS A 318 14.84 12.32 -18.03
CA LYS A 318 14.29 12.42 -19.38
C LYS A 318 13.04 11.57 -19.57
N ILE A 319 13.09 10.30 -19.16
CA ILE A 319 11.92 9.40 -19.23
C ILE A 319 10.78 9.92 -18.36
N CYS A 320 11.06 10.37 -17.13
CA CYS A 320 10.07 10.94 -16.22
C CYS A 320 9.36 12.16 -16.84
N VAL A 321 10.10 13.06 -17.49
CA VAL A 321 9.53 14.22 -18.19
C VAL A 321 8.65 13.75 -19.36
N GLU A 322 9.08 12.77 -20.14
CA GLU A 322 8.31 12.26 -21.28
C GLU A 322 6.99 11.60 -20.86
N VAL A 323 7.00 10.82 -19.78
CA VAL A 323 5.77 10.21 -19.25
C VAL A 323 4.93 11.15 -18.40
N GLY A 324 5.39 12.37 -18.11
CA GLY A 324 4.63 13.39 -17.37
C GLY A 324 4.73 13.31 -15.85
N VAL A 325 5.78 12.70 -15.28
CA VAL A 325 6.06 12.74 -13.84
C VAL A 325 6.51 14.15 -13.45
N LYS A 326 5.90 14.74 -12.41
CA LYS A 326 6.31 16.02 -11.84
C LYS A 326 7.55 15.85 -10.97
N ILE A 327 8.69 16.36 -11.44
CA ILE A 327 9.98 16.20 -10.77
C ILE A 327 10.20 17.38 -9.81
N LYS A 328 10.21 17.10 -8.50
CA LYS A 328 10.57 18.08 -7.46
C LYS A 328 12.08 18.18 -7.31
N SER A 329 12.73 17.05 -6.99
CA SER A 329 14.19 16.93 -6.92
C SER A 329 14.65 15.49 -7.19
N ILE A 330 15.96 15.33 -7.38
CA ILE A 330 16.62 14.06 -7.69
C ILE A 330 17.67 13.81 -6.60
N LEU A 331 17.75 12.58 -6.10
CA LEU A 331 18.78 12.13 -5.17
C LEU A 331 19.59 11.00 -5.80
N ASN A 332 20.91 11.12 -5.80
CA ASN A 332 21.82 10.07 -6.23
C ASN A 332 22.25 9.20 -5.05
N SER A 333 22.57 7.92 -5.31
CA SER A 333 23.02 6.98 -4.27
C SER A 333 24.28 7.50 -3.54
N HIS A 334 25.22 8.13 -4.25
CA HIS A 334 26.40 8.73 -3.61
C HIS A 334 26.05 9.74 -2.51
N ASP A 335 25.09 10.63 -2.77
CA ASP A 335 24.67 11.67 -1.82
C ASP A 335 23.88 11.06 -0.66
N LEU A 336 23.09 10.01 -0.93
CA LEU A 336 22.37 9.25 0.11
C LEU A 336 23.33 8.68 1.17
N HIS A 337 24.48 8.15 0.76
CA HIS A 337 25.47 7.56 1.67
C HIS A 337 26.21 8.59 2.53
N GLN A 338 26.19 9.85 2.13
CA GLN A 338 26.76 10.95 2.91
C GLN A 338 25.77 11.54 3.92
N MET A 339 24.48 11.21 3.80
CA MET A 339 23.42 11.76 4.64
C MET A 339 23.00 10.79 5.75
N SER A 340 22.72 11.37 6.93
CA SER A 340 22.10 10.66 8.03
C SER A 340 20.62 10.37 7.77
N ASP A 341 20.07 9.35 8.44
CA ASP A 341 18.64 9.02 8.34
C ASP A 341 17.73 10.21 8.73
N ALA A 342 18.15 11.06 9.67
CA ALA A 342 17.41 12.25 10.08
C ALA A 342 17.36 13.30 8.96
N GLU A 343 18.47 13.57 8.29
CA GLU A 343 18.53 14.52 7.17
C GLU A 343 17.72 14.02 5.97
N ILE A 344 17.78 12.71 5.69
CA ILE A 344 16.99 12.09 4.62
C ILE A 344 15.50 12.23 4.92
N LYS A 345 15.06 11.97 6.17
CA LYS A 345 13.65 12.16 6.57
C LYS A 345 13.16 13.59 6.30
N HIS A 346 14.00 14.60 6.46
CA HIS A 346 13.59 15.97 6.15
C HIS A 346 13.46 16.25 4.65
N LYS A 347 14.23 15.59 3.78
CA LYS A 347 14.24 15.85 2.33
C LYS A 347 13.42 14.87 1.49
N VAL A 348 13.18 13.65 1.98
CA VAL A 348 12.64 12.53 1.19
C VAL A 348 11.26 12.82 0.58
N ASN A 349 10.46 13.67 1.24
CA ASN A 349 9.16 14.08 0.75
C ASN A 349 9.25 14.94 -0.52
N ASP A 350 10.32 15.73 -0.65
CA ASP A 350 10.59 16.63 -1.78
C ASP A 350 11.43 15.98 -2.88
N ILE A 351 11.78 14.70 -2.75
CA ILE A 351 12.52 13.93 -3.75
C ILE A 351 11.55 13.07 -4.58
N THR A 352 11.63 13.18 -5.90
CA THR A 352 10.81 12.39 -6.82
C THR A 352 11.59 11.23 -7.44
N ILE A 353 12.88 11.44 -7.76
CA ILE A 353 13.71 10.46 -8.45
C ILE A 353 14.89 10.08 -7.57
N PHE A 354 15.07 8.77 -7.37
CA PHE A 354 16.21 8.16 -6.68
C PHE A 354 17.00 7.37 -7.71
N ALA A 355 18.19 7.86 -8.08
CA ALA A 355 18.96 7.37 -9.22
C ALA A 355 20.26 6.68 -8.80
N ARG A 356 20.64 5.64 -9.55
CA ARG A 356 21.77 4.73 -9.27
C ARG A 356 21.64 3.97 -7.93
N PHE A 357 20.41 3.68 -7.49
CA PHE A 357 20.15 3.07 -6.18
C PHE A 357 20.43 1.56 -6.19
N SER A 358 21.15 1.09 -5.18
CA SER A 358 21.32 -0.34 -4.89
C SER A 358 20.06 -0.94 -4.21
N PRO A 359 19.90 -2.26 -4.15
CA PRO A 359 18.78 -2.91 -3.45
C PRO A 359 18.63 -2.44 -1.98
N ASP A 360 19.73 -2.26 -1.28
CA ASP A 360 19.74 -1.78 0.11
C ASP A 360 19.31 -0.31 0.21
N ASP A 361 19.73 0.53 -0.75
CA ASP A 361 19.31 1.93 -0.82
C ASP A 361 17.80 2.04 -1.04
N LYS A 362 17.24 1.19 -1.91
CA LYS A 362 15.78 1.13 -2.15
C LYS A 362 15.05 0.87 -0.83
N ASN A 363 15.49 -0.17 -0.11
CA ASN A 363 14.87 -0.56 1.15
C ASN A 363 14.96 0.55 2.22
N ARG A 364 16.12 1.20 2.33
CA ARG A 364 16.36 2.33 3.26
C ARG A 364 15.35 3.46 3.01
N ILE A 365 15.12 3.85 1.76
CA ILE A 365 14.15 4.91 1.42
C ILE A 365 12.71 4.51 1.74
N ILE A 366 12.30 3.28 1.42
CA ILE A 366 10.95 2.80 1.75
C ILE A 366 10.71 2.90 3.25
N ARG A 367 11.65 2.41 4.06
CA ARG A 367 11.56 2.50 5.52
C ARG A 367 11.46 3.95 6.02
N LEU A 368 12.29 4.87 5.50
CA LEU A 368 12.29 6.27 5.94
C LEU A 368 11.00 7.01 5.55
N LEU A 369 10.42 6.71 4.39
CA LEU A 369 9.11 7.23 4.00
C LEU A 369 8.00 6.73 4.95
N ARG A 370 8.01 5.44 5.31
CA ARG A 370 7.07 4.87 6.30
C ARG A 370 7.22 5.51 7.68
N GLU A 371 8.46 5.71 8.13
CA GLU A 371 8.77 6.35 9.41
C GLU A 371 8.39 7.84 9.43
N ASN A 372 8.37 8.51 8.28
CA ASN A 372 7.76 9.84 8.10
C ASN A 372 6.23 9.82 8.14
N GLY A 373 5.65 8.65 8.41
CA GLY A 373 4.22 8.46 8.46
C GLY A 373 3.59 8.54 7.09
N HIS A 374 4.19 7.99 6.03
CA HIS A 374 3.54 7.69 4.74
C HIS A 374 3.08 6.22 4.68
N VAL A 375 2.05 5.94 3.88
CA VAL A 375 1.64 4.57 3.54
C VAL A 375 2.25 4.26 2.18
N VAL A 376 3.33 3.49 2.22
CA VAL A 376 4.20 3.32 1.06
C VAL A 376 3.88 2.01 0.38
N GLY A 377 3.43 2.06 -0.87
CA GLY A 377 3.45 0.91 -1.75
C GLY A 377 4.74 0.87 -2.57
N TYR A 378 5.28 -0.33 -2.77
CA TYR A 378 6.43 -0.53 -3.65
C TYR A 378 6.06 -1.49 -4.78
N MET A 379 6.35 -1.09 -6.02
CA MET A 379 6.13 -1.90 -7.22
C MET A 379 7.44 -2.33 -7.86
N GLY A 380 7.69 -3.64 -7.90
CA GLY A 380 8.89 -4.25 -8.45
C GLY A 380 8.69 -5.70 -8.90
N ASP A 381 9.61 -6.18 -9.72
CA ASP A 381 9.51 -7.48 -10.41
C ASP A 381 10.82 -8.28 -10.45
N GLY A 382 11.92 -7.69 -9.96
CA GLY A 382 13.23 -8.33 -9.88
C GLY A 382 13.56 -8.92 -8.50
N ILE A 383 14.62 -9.73 -8.44
CA ILE A 383 15.13 -10.29 -7.18
C ILE A 383 15.60 -9.17 -6.24
N ASN A 384 16.16 -8.12 -6.82
CA ASN A 384 16.65 -6.92 -6.14
C ASN A 384 15.53 -6.13 -5.42
N ASP A 385 14.28 -6.35 -5.81
CA ASP A 385 13.12 -5.65 -5.29
C ASP A 385 12.50 -6.36 -4.08
N ALA A 386 12.83 -7.64 -3.87
CA ALA A 386 12.21 -8.48 -2.85
C ALA A 386 12.30 -7.92 -1.42
N PRO A 387 13.45 -7.37 -0.95
CA PRO A 387 13.50 -6.72 0.37
C PRO A 387 12.57 -5.51 0.46
N SER A 388 12.56 -4.66 -0.56
CA SER A 388 11.73 -3.45 -0.61
C SER A 388 10.24 -3.78 -0.70
N LEU A 389 9.85 -4.85 -1.41
CA LEU A 389 8.48 -5.36 -1.48
C LEU A 389 7.96 -5.75 -0.10
N ARG A 390 8.78 -6.42 0.72
CA ARG A 390 8.40 -6.81 2.09
C ARG A 390 8.39 -5.65 3.08
N SER A 391 9.31 -4.71 2.93
CA SER A 391 9.43 -3.57 3.85
C SER A 391 8.44 -2.44 3.55
N ALA A 392 7.79 -2.45 2.39
CA ALA A 392 6.67 -1.57 2.08
C ALA A 392 5.43 -1.90 2.94
N ASP A 393 4.49 -0.96 3.08
CA ASP A 393 3.19 -1.27 3.68
C ASP A 393 2.33 -2.15 2.75
N VAL A 394 2.59 -2.06 1.45
CA VAL A 394 2.02 -2.93 0.41
C VAL A 394 3.08 -3.22 -0.66
N GLY A 395 3.53 -4.48 -0.73
CA GLY A 395 4.37 -4.98 -1.82
C GLY A 395 3.55 -5.35 -3.04
N ILE A 396 3.90 -4.82 -4.21
CA ILE A 396 3.18 -5.03 -5.47
C ILE A 396 4.12 -5.62 -6.51
N SER A 397 3.81 -6.81 -6.99
CA SER A 397 4.55 -7.43 -8.10
C SER A 397 3.62 -7.72 -9.28
N VAL A 398 4.17 -8.37 -10.29
CA VAL A 398 3.49 -8.69 -11.55
C VAL A 398 3.59 -10.18 -11.83
N SER A 399 2.64 -10.73 -12.58
CA SER A 399 2.56 -12.18 -12.85
C SER A 399 3.77 -12.73 -13.60
N ASN A 400 4.41 -11.90 -14.43
CA ASN A 400 5.65 -12.22 -15.15
C ASN A 400 6.93 -11.90 -14.35
N GLY A 401 6.81 -11.42 -13.11
CA GLY A 401 7.94 -11.15 -12.23
C GLY A 401 8.58 -12.45 -11.73
N VAL A 402 9.81 -12.33 -11.24
CA VAL A 402 10.55 -13.48 -10.68
C VAL A 402 9.83 -14.05 -9.45
N ASP A 403 10.00 -15.35 -9.20
CA ASP A 403 9.27 -16.02 -8.11
C ASP A 403 9.55 -15.41 -6.74
N VAL A 404 10.78 -14.98 -6.46
CA VAL A 404 11.15 -14.32 -5.20
C VAL A 404 10.42 -12.98 -5.02
N ALA A 405 10.15 -12.24 -6.10
CA ALA A 405 9.40 -10.98 -6.06
C ALA A 405 7.90 -11.24 -5.82
N LYS A 406 7.32 -12.21 -6.54
CA LYS A 406 5.92 -12.64 -6.33
C LYS A 406 5.69 -13.21 -4.93
N GLU A 407 6.68 -13.91 -4.37
CA GLU A 407 6.61 -14.44 -3.02
C GLU A 407 6.67 -13.35 -1.95
N SER A 408 7.44 -12.29 -2.21
CA SER A 408 7.60 -11.14 -1.31
C SER A 408 6.49 -10.11 -1.39
N ALA A 409 5.66 -10.14 -2.44
CA ALA A 409 4.58 -9.19 -2.65
C ALA A 409 3.27 -9.61 -1.97
N ASP A 410 2.45 -8.62 -1.62
CA ASP A 410 1.10 -8.81 -1.08
C ASP A 410 0.04 -8.84 -2.19
N ILE A 411 0.33 -8.16 -3.30
CA ILE A 411 -0.54 -7.99 -4.47
C ILE A 411 0.24 -8.34 -5.73
N ILE A 412 -0.40 -9.07 -6.63
CA ILE A 412 0.14 -9.45 -7.93
C ILE A 412 -0.76 -8.88 -9.03
N LEU A 413 -0.22 -8.01 -9.86
CA LEU A 413 -0.89 -7.51 -11.05
C LEU A 413 -0.73 -8.50 -12.21
N THR A 414 -1.81 -8.78 -12.92
CA THR A 414 -1.78 -9.64 -14.12
C THR A 414 -1.01 -9.02 -15.29
N GLN A 415 -0.89 -7.69 -15.30
CA GLN A 415 -0.08 -6.95 -16.25
C GLN A 415 0.68 -5.87 -15.51
N LYS A 416 1.92 -5.58 -15.94
CA LYS A 416 2.73 -4.47 -15.42
C LYS A 416 2.15 -3.13 -15.87
N SER A 417 1.01 -2.71 -15.31
CA SER A 417 0.23 -1.55 -15.76
C SER A 417 -0.29 -0.73 -14.58
N LEU A 418 0.03 0.57 -14.59
CA LEU A 418 -0.49 1.54 -13.61
C LEU A 418 -2.02 1.68 -13.65
N HIS A 419 -2.68 1.27 -14.74
CA HIS A 419 -4.13 1.27 -14.83
C HIS A 419 -4.78 0.25 -13.88
N GLN A 420 -4.20 -0.97 -13.79
CA GLN A 420 -4.69 -2.01 -12.87
C GLN A 420 -4.48 -1.58 -11.42
N LEU A 421 -3.36 -0.90 -11.15
CA LEU A 421 -3.07 -0.33 -9.84
C LEU A 421 -4.18 0.61 -9.36
N LYS A 422 -4.59 1.56 -10.19
CA LYS A 422 -5.69 2.51 -9.91
C LYS A 422 -6.99 1.77 -9.53
N ASP A 423 -7.37 0.77 -10.30
CA ASP A 423 -8.59 -0.01 -10.04
C ASP A 423 -8.51 -0.81 -8.73
N GLY A 424 -7.33 -1.34 -8.43
CA GLY A 424 -7.02 -1.97 -7.15
C GLY A 424 -7.15 -1.01 -5.97
N ILE A 425 -6.51 0.17 -6.04
CA ILE A 425 -6.59 1.19 -4.98
C ILE A 425 -8.05 1.56 -4.69
N LEU A 426 -8.89 1.70 -5.72
CA LEU A 426 -10.32 2.01 -5.54
C LEU A 426 -11.08 0.92 -4.78
N GLU A 427 -10.85 -0.37 -5.09
CA GLU A 427 -11.43 -1.48 -4.32
C GLU A 427 -10.87 -1.54 -2.89
N GLY A 428 -9.59 -1.20 -2.70
CA GLY A 428 -8.96 -1.08 -1.38
C GLY A 428 -9.66 -0.02 -0.53
N ARG A 429 -9.90 1.18 -1.11
CA ARG A 429 -10.62 2.29 -0.45
C ARG A 429 -12.06 1.92 -0.10
N ARG A 430 -12.75 1.16 -0.96
CA ARG A 430 -14.09 0.63 -0.66
C ARG A 430 -14.07 -0.31 0.53
N THR A 431 -13.12 -1.25 0.55
CA THR A 431 -12.93 -2.21 1.64
C THR A 431 -12.63 -1.48 2.95
N PHE A 432 -11.65 -0.57 2.96
CA PHE A 432 -11.32 0.25 4.13
C PHE A 432 -12.54 1.01 4.66
N THR A 433 -13.29 1.67 3.77
CA THR A 433 -14.44 2.48 4.16
C THR A 433 -15.57 1.63 4.74
N ASN A 434 -15.87 0.48 4.15
CA ASN A 434 -16.92 -0.41 4.67
C ASN A 434 -16.54 -1.00 6.03
N THR A 435 -15.27 -1.37 6.23
CA THR A 435 -14.78 -1.78 7.55
C THR A 435 -14.90 -0.64 8.57
N MET A 436 -14.55 0.59 8.18
CA MET A 436 -14.66 1.75 9.06
C MET A 436 -16.12 2.07 9.43
N LYS A 437 -17.08 1.85 8.53
CA LYS A 437 -18.51 2.00 8.85
C LYS A 437 -18.96 1.07 9.97
N TYR A 438 -18.54 -0.19 9.95
CA TYR A 438 -18.81 -1.15 11.03
C TYR A 438 -18.22 -0.66 12.36
N ILE A 439 -16.96 -0.23 12.33
CA ILE A 439 -16.26 0.27 13.53
C ILE A 439 -16.97 1.51 14.09
N MET A 440 -17.31 2.47 13.23
CA MET A 440 -18.06 3.67 13.63
C MET A 440 -19.44 3.33 14.19
N MET A 441 -20.14 2.35 13.61
CA MET A 441 -21.43 1.87 14.10
C MET A 441 -21.32 1.29 15.51
N GLY A 442 -20.41 0.34 15.72
CA GLY A 442 -20.14 -0.23 17.04
C GLY A 442 -19.78 0.83 18.07
N ILE A 443 -18.92 1.80 17.71
CA ILE A 443 -18.52 2.87 18.63
C ILE A 443 -19.68 3.82 18.97
N SER A 444 -20.49 4.23 17.97
CA SER A 444 -21.60 5.17 18.20
C SER A 444 -22.61 4.60 19.21
N SER A 445 -22.89 3.32 19.02
CA SER A 445 -24.04 2.62 19.59
C SER A 445 -23.70 1.98 20.94
N ASN A 446 -22.61 1.21 21.00
CA ASN A 446 -22.25 0.46 22.20
C ASN A 446 -21.81 1.39 23.33
N PHE A 447 -21.11 2.49 23.01
CA PHE A 447 -20.69 3.46 24.02
C PHE A 447 -21.83 4.30 24.57
N GLY A 448 -22.79 4.72 23.72
CA GLY A 448 -23.99 5.40 24.17
C GLY A 448 -24.73 4.57 25.21
N ASN A 449 -25.09 3.35 24.83
CA ASN A 449 -25.73 2.37 25.71
C ASN A 449 -24.94 2.14 27.01
N MET A 450 -23.62 2.08 26.93
CA MET A 450 -22.75 1.87 28.08
C MET A 450 -22.94 2.95 29.16
N PHE A 451 -22.90 4.23 28.77
CA PHE A 451 -23.12 5.34 29.70
C PHE A 451 -24.55 5.37 30.22
N SER A 452 -25.51 5.01 29.37
CA SER A 452 -26.92 4.94 29.73
C SER A 452 -27.18 3.87 30.78
N VAL A 453 -26.58 2.68 30.63
CA VAL A 453 -26.62 1.61 31.62
C VAL A 453 -26.05 2.07 32.96
N LEU A 454 -24.91 2.78 32.95
CA LEU A 454 -24.34 3.30 34.20
C LEU A 454 -25.30 4.22 34.95
N GLY A 455 -25.91 5.18 34.26
CA GLY A 455 -26.89 6.06 34.88
C GLY A 455 -28.14 5.30 35.33
N ALA A 456 -28.64 4.38 34.51
CA ALA A 456 -29.81 3.58 34.83
C ALA A 456 -29.61 2.73 36.09
N VAL A 457 -28.43 2.13 36.29
CA VAL A 457 -28.11 1.34 37.50
C VAL A 457 -28.18 2.20 38.76
N ILE A 458 -27.80 3.48 38.69
CA ILE A 458 -27.82 4.42 39.82
C ILE A 458 -29.25 4.88 40.13
N PHE A 459 -30.05 5.18 39.11
CA PHE A 459 -31.36 5.81 39.28
C PHE A 459 -32.55 4.83 39.35
N LEU A 460 -32.42 3.63 38.79
CA LEU A 460 -33.52 2.66 38.73
C LEU A 460 -33.45 1.64 39.88
N PRO A 461 -34.59 1.34 40.54
CA PRO A 461 -34.65 0.36 41.61
C PRO A 461 -34.51 -1.09 41.10
N PHE A 462 -34.67 -1.32 39.79
CA PHE A 462 -34.57 -2.62 39.12
C PHE A 462 -33.50 -2.59 38.03
N LEU A 463 -33.16 -3.74 37.43
CA LEU A 463 -32.27 -3.78 36.27
C LEU A 463 -32.95 -3.17 35.04
N PRO A 464 -32.28 -2.25 34.31
CA PRO A 464 -32.89 -1.60 33.15
C PRO A 464 -33.27 -2.58 32.04
N MET A 465 -32.47 -3.64 31.84
CA MET A 465 -32.74 -4.76 30.93
C MET A 465 -32.20 -6.04 31.56
N LEU A 466 -32.86 -7.17 31.32
CA LEU A 466 -32.39 -8.47 31.81
C LEU A 466 -31.14 -8.92 31.02
N PRO A 467 -30.21 -9.67 31.63
CA PRO A 467 -29.04 -10.21 30.93
C PRO A 467 -29.38 -10.94 29.63
N ILE A 468 -30.45 -11.76 29.62
CA ILE A 468 -30.89 -12.49 28.42
C ILE A 468 -31.39 -11.56 27.31
N GLN A 469 -32.02 -10.44 27.68
CA GLN A 469 -32.51 -9.44 26.73
C GLN A 469 -31.35 -8.62 26.14
N ILE A 470 -30.31 -8.32 26.94
CA ILE A 470 -29.08 -7.68 26.46
C ILE A 470 -28.41 -8.57 25.41
N LEU A 471 -28.19 -9.85 25.73
CA LEU A 471 -27.58 -10.81 24.80
C LEU A 471 -28.38 -10.94 23.51
N LEU A 472 -29.71 -11.02 23.60
CA LEU A 472 -30.59 -11.06 22.44
C LEU A 472 -30.49 -9.76 21.61
N ASN A 473 -30.47 -8.60 22.26
CA ASN A 473 -30.36 -7.30 21.58
C ASN A 473 -29.06 -7.23 20.79
N ASN A 474 -27.92 -7.55 21.44
CA ASN A 474 -26.62 -7.55 20.79
C ASN A 474 -26.58 -8.53 19.60
N PHE A 475 -27.12 -9.74 19.77
CA PHE A 475 -27.20 -10.71 18.68
C PHE A 475 -27.99 -10.20 17.48
N LEU A 476 -29.18 -9.62 17.71
CA LEU A 476 -30.00 -9.05 16.65
C LEU A 476 -29.31 -7.85 15.98
N TYR A 477 -28.74 -6.97 16.79
CA TYR A 477 -27.97 -5.81 16.35
C TYR A 477 -26.77 -6.22 15.47
N ASP A 478 -26.02 -7.24 15.87
CA ASP A 478 -24.87 -7.74 15.13
C ASP A 478 -25.27 -8.47 13.84
N LEU A 479 -26.39 -9.21 13.86
CA LEU A 479 -26.99 -9.79 12.66
C LEU A 479 -27.34 -8.72 11.61
N SER A 480 -27.81 -7.55 12.06
CA SER A 480 -28.14 -6.44 11.16
C SER A 480 -26.93 -5.94 10.37
N GLN A 481 -25.71 -6.12 10.90
CA GLN A 481 -24.45 -5.59 10.40
C GLN A 481 -23.71 -6.51 9.43
N VAL A 482 -24.07 -7.80 9.34
CA VAL A 482 -23.45 -8.79 8.43
C VAL A 482 -23.44 -8.32 6.98
N THR A 483 -24.34 -7.42 6.62
CA THR A 483 -24.51 -6.87 5.26
C THR A 483 -23.73 -5.58 4.99
N ILE A 484 -23.07 -4.97 6.00
CA ILE A 484 -22.21 -3.78 5.84
C ILE A 484 -21.10 -3.98 4.79
N PRO A 485 -20.44 -5.15 4.66
CA PRO A 485 -19.47 -5.39 3.59
C PRO A 485 -20.03 -5.16 2.18
N THR A 486 -21.36 -5.26 2.02
CA THR A 486 -22.04 -5.07 0.73
C THR A 486 -22.40 -3.63 0.40
N ASP A 487 -22.18 -2.73 1.35
CA ASP A 487 -22.69 -1.38 1.31
C ASP A 487 -21.97 -0.48 0.30
N ASN A 488 -22.71 0.52 -0.22
CA ASN A 488 -22.20 1.46 -1.21
C ASN A 488 -21.30 2.51 -0.55
N VAL A 489 -20.20 2.88 -1.22
CA VAL A 489 -19.24 3.89 -0.74
C VAL A 489 -19.33 5.15 -1.59
N ASP A 490 -19.46 6.31 -0.94
CA ASP A 490 -19.58 7.59 -1.64
C ASP A 490 -18.25 7.97 -2.33
N ARG A 491 -18.34 8.66 -3.48
CA ARG A 491 -17.16 9.06 -4.27
C ARG A 491 -16.14 9.86 -3.46
N ASN A 492 -16.60 10.69 -2.53
CA ASN A 492 -15.72 11.51 -1.68
C ASN A 492 -14.79 10.68 -0.78
N PHE A 493 -15.21 9.48 -0.36
CA PHE A 493 -14.36 8.56 0.41
C PHE A 493 -13.37 7.79 -0.49
N LEU A 494 -13.65 7.70 -1.79
CA LEU A 494 -12.77 7.06 -2.77
C LEU A 494 -11.77 8.02 -3.39
N ALA A 495 -11.99 9.33 -3.28
CA ALA A 495 -11.20 10.35 -3.97
C ALA A 495 -9.78 10.48 -3.42
N LYS A 496 -9.58 10.44 -2.10
CA LYS A 496 -8.27 10.59 -1.45
C LYS A 496 -7.98 9.42 -0.52
N PRO A 497 -6.69 9.11 -0.25
CA PRO A 497 -6.34 8.10 0.74
C PRO A 497 -6.92 8.47 2.11
N LYS A 498 -7.31 7.42 2.86
CA LYS A 498 -7.85 7.53 4.21
C LYS A 498 -7.05 6.64 5.14
N ARG A 499 -6.75 7.17 6.31
CA ARG A 499 -5.88 6.55 7.31
C ARG A 499 -6.63 6.10 8.53
N TRP A 500 -6.04 5.12 9.20
CA TRP A 500 -6.51 4.74 10.51
C TRP A 500 -6.19 5.85 11.52
N SER A 501 -7.20 6.39 12.19
CA SER A 501 -7.01 7.50 13.13
C SER A 501 -7.74 7.24 14.44
N MET A 502 -6.96 6.92 15.49
CA MET A 502 -7.49 6.78 16.86
C MET A 502 -8.08 8.10 17.38
N LYS A 503 -7.54 9.24 16.95
CA LYS A 503 -8.10 10.56 17.28
C LYS A 503 -9.49 10.73 16.67
N PHE A 504 -9.68 10.32 15.42
CA PHE A 504 -10.99 10.33 14.76
C PHE A 504 -11.99 9.43 15.49
N VAL A 505 -11.61 8.17 15.77
CA VAL A 505 -12.43 7.20 16.53
C VAL A 505 -12.86 7.76 17.89
N ARG A 506 -11.93 8.31 18.66
CA ARG A 506 -12.21 8.92 19.96
C ARG A 506 -13.15 10.12 19.85
N ASN A 507 -12.90 11.03 18.93
CA ASN A 507 -13.75 12.22 18.77
C ASN A 507 -15.15 11.85 18.29
N PHE A 508 -15.26 10.81 17.45
CA PHE A 508 -16.54 10.27 17.00
C PHE A 508 -17.34 9.74 18.19
N MET A 509 -16.71 8.92 19.03
CA MET A 509 -17.31 8.45 20.29
C MET A 509 -17.79 9.58 21.19
N LEU A 510 -16.95 10.60 21.43
CA LEU A 510 -17.28 11.73 22.30
C LEU A 510 -18.40 12.62 21.73
N THR A 511 -18.69 12.52 20.43
CA THR A 511 -19.76 13.29 19.79
C THR A 511 -21.08 12.52 19.81
N PHE A 512 -21.06 11.25 19.39
CA PHE A 512 -22.29 10.47 19.22
C PHE A 512 -22.71 9.71 20.47
N GLY A 513 -21.77 9.34 21.35
CA GLY A 513 -22.08 8.69 22.62
C GLY A 513 -23.03 9.51 23.48
N PRO A 514 -22.73 10.80 23.78
CA PRO A 514 -23.64 11.64 24.57
C PRO A 514 -25.00 11.88 23.91
N ILE A 515 -25.07 11.97 22.57
CA ILE A 515 -26.33 12.09 21.84
C ILE A 515 -27.18 10.84 22.08
N SER A 516 -26.60 9.65 21.91
CA SER A 516 -27.28 8.38 22.18
C SER A 516 -27.75 8.32 23.63
N SER A 517 -26.87 8.60 24.60
CA SER A 517 -27.23 8.51 26.01
C SER A 517 -28.32 9.48 26.43
N PHE A 518 -28.36 10.68 25.86
CA PHE A 518 -29.45 11.62 26.10
C PHE A 518 -30.81 11.02 25.71
N TYR A 519 -30.90 10.35 24.56
CA TYR A 519 -32.13 9.70 24.11
C TYR A 519 -32.45 8.46 24.92
N ASP A 520 -31.45 7.67 25.34
CA ASP A 520 -31.68 6.58 26.29
C ASP A 520 -32.25 7.09 27.62
N PHE A 521 -31.71 8.17 28.19
CA PHE A 521 -32.24 8.77 29.42
C PHE A 521 -33.65 9.35 29.23
N ALA A 522 -33.94 9.94 28.06
CA ALA A 522 -35.29 10.38 27.73
C ALA A 522 -36.26 9.19 27.66
N SER A 523 -35.84 8.08 27.03
CA SER A 523 -36.58 6.82 27.00
C SER A 523 -36.79 6.26 28.41
N PHE A 524 -35.76 6.25 29.26
CA PHE A 524 -35.87 5.84 30.66
C PHE A 524 -36.86 6.70 31.42
N PHE A 525 -36.84 8.02 31.24
CA PHE A 525 -37.77 8.92 31.91
C PHE A 525 -39.22 8.62 31.51
N VAL A 526 -39.50 8.49 30.21
CA VAL A 526 -40.83 8.16 29.69
C VAL A 526 -41.30 6.78 30.19
N LEU A 527 -40.45 5.76 30.04
CA LEU A 527 -40.77 4.40 30.47
C LEU A 527 -40.91 4.29 31.98
N TYR A 528 -40.13 5.03 32.76
CA TYR A 528 -40.24 5.04 34.21
C TYR A 528 -41.56 5.65 34.67
N ILE A 529 -41.99 6.77 34.07
CA ILE A 529 -43.29 7.38 34.42
C ILE A 529 -44.44 6.42 34.10
N MET A 530 -44.40 5.75 32.95
CA MET A 530 -45.48 4.85 32.53
C MET A 530 -45.46 3.50 33.26
N PHE A 531 -44.28 2.98 33.60
CA PHE A 531 -44.09 1.59 34.04
C PHE A 531 -43.27 1.45 35.33
N LYS A 532 -43.24 2.47 36.20
CA LYS A 532 -42.52 2.44 37.49
C LYS A 532 -42.75 1.14 38.28
N ASN A 533 -43.99 0.65 38.28
CA ASN A 533 -44.40 -0.55 39.02
C ASN A 533 -44.39 -1.84 38.16
N PHE A 534 -44.01 -1.76 36.88
CA PHE A 534 -43.99 -2.86 35.93
C PHE A 534 -42.61 -2.99 35.26
N PRO A 535 -41.59 -3.52 35.97
CA PRO A 535 -40.22 -3.60 35.46
C PRO A 535 -40.10 -4.30 34.11
N GLY A 536 -40.88 -5.37 33.86
CA GLY A 536 -40.86 -6.08 32.58
C GLY A 536 -41.29 -5.22 31.38
N SER A 537 -42.24 -4.31 31.58
CA SER A 537 -42.67 -3.37 30.53
C SER A 537 -41.59 -2.31 30.26
N PHE A 538 -40.94 -1.80 31.30
CA PHE A 538 -39.78 -0.91 31.15
C PHE A 538 -38.66 -1.59 30.34
N GLN A 539 -38.30 -2.81 30.74
CA GLN A 539 -37.24 -3.60 30.11
C GLN A 539 -37.55 -3.88 28.63
N THR A 540 -38.81 -4.19 28.31
CA THR A 540 -39.28 -4.39 26.94
C THR A 540 -39.19 -3.09 26.12
N GLY A 541 -39.62 -1.97 26.70
CA GLY A 541 -39.58 -0.66 26.03
C GLY A 541 -38.16 -0.24 25.68
N TRP A 542 -37.23 -0.38 26.62
CA TRP A 542 -35.84 -0.05 26.35
C TRP A 542 -35.18 -1.04 25.37
N PHE A 543 -35.52 -2.33 25.42
CA PHE A 543 -35.07 -3.28 24.40
C PHE A 543 -35.49 -2.86 22.99
N MET A 544 -36.76 -2.52 22.79
CA MET A 544 -37.29 -2.12 21.49
C MET A 544 -36.67 -0.81 20.99
N GLU A 545 -36.55 0.17 21.87
CA GLU A 545 -35.98 1.48 21.55
C GLU A 545 -34.49 1.39 21.24
N SER A 546 -33.71 0.73 22.11
CA SER A 546 -32.28 0.54 21.93
C SER A 546 -31.99 -0.22 20.63
N LEU A 547 -32.68 -1.35 20.36
CA LEU A 547 -32.49 -2.06 19.10
C LEU A 547 -32.76 -1.16 17.88
N ALA A 548 -33.81 -0.33 17.93
CA ALA A 548 -34.14 0.57 16.82
C ALA A 548 -33.10 1.68 16.64
N THR A 549 -32.68 2.36 17.70
CA THR A 549 -31.69 3.45 17.63
C THR A 549 -30.33 2.92 17.19
N GLN A 550 -29.88 1.79 17.74
CA GLN A 550 -28.61 1.15 17.42
C GLN A 550 -28.58 0.63 15.97
N THR A 551 -29.66 0.00 15.48
CA THR A 551 -29.70 -0.55 14.12
C THR A 551 -29.93 0.52 13.05
N LEU A 552 -30.82 1.50 13.27
CA LEU A 552 -31.20 2.47 12.22
C LEU A 552 -30.17 3.60 12.05
N VAL A 553 -29.35 3.88 13.07
CA VAL A 553 -28.34 4.96 13.01
C VAL A 553 -27.36 4.78 11.86
N ILE A 554 -27.09 3.53 11.43
CA ILE A 554 -26.17 3.23 10.33
C ILE A 554 -26.53 3.98 9.04
N HIS A 555 -27.83 4.16 8.76
CA HIS A 555 -28.28 4.87 7.57
C HIS A 555 -27.85 6.33 7.55
N ILE A 556 -27.55 6.88 8.72
CA ILE A 556 -27.13 8.26 8.92
C ILE A 556 -25.61 8.36 8.93
N ILE A 557 -24.94 7.57 9.78
CA ILE A 557 -23.50 7.67 10.03
C ILE A 557 -22.63 7.02 8.94
N ARG A 558 -23.20 6.17 8.08
CA ARG A 558 -22.47 5.53 6.96
C ARG A 558 -21.96 6.50 5.90
N THR A 559 -22.54 7.70 5.84
CA THR A 559 -22.31 8.68 4.76
C THR A 559 -22.18 10.09 5.33
N ARG A 560 -21.39 10.93 4.67
CA ARG A 560 -21.33 12.37 4.95
C ARG A 560 -22.48 13.16 4.34
N MET A 561 -23.08 12.58 3.31
CA MET A 561 -24.11 13.22 2.51
C MET A 561 -25.47 13.05 3.16
N THR A 562 -26.50 13.68 2.59
CA THR A 562 -27.88 13.47 3.05
C THR A 562 -28.30 12.01 2.76
N PRO A 563 -28.67 11.23 3.80
CA PRO A 563 -29.09 9.83 3.64
C PRO A 563 -30.25 9.69 2.66
N PHE A 564 -30.28 8.57 1.91
CA PHE A 564 -31.31 8.17 0.93
C PHE A 564 -31.50 9.07 -0.30
N VAL A 565 -31.12 10.35 -0.22
CA VAL A 565 -31.20 11.32 -1.32
C VAL A 565 -29.90 11.32 -2.14
N GLN A 566 -28.78 11.61 -1.47
CA GLN A 566 -27.46 11.73 -2.11
C GLN A 566 -26.64 10.44 -1.99
N SER A 567 -26.91 9.64 -0.95
CA SER A 567 -26.23 8.37 -0.71
C SER A 567 -27.25 7.30 -0.33
N ARG A 568 -27.26 6.19 -1.09
CA ARG A 568 -28.21 5.09 -0.90
C ARG A 568 -27.52 3.85 -0.34
N PRO A 569 -28.03 3.27 0.78
CA PRO A 569 -27.48 2.02 1.31
C PRO A 569 -27.62 0.89 0.28
N SER A 570 -26.82 -0.17 0.42
CA SER A 570 -27.07 -1.38 -0.37
C SER A 570 -28.45 -1.97 -0.05
N LYS A 571 -29.04 -2.66 -1.02
CA LYS A 571 -30.33 -3.35 -0.83
C LYS A 571 -30.27 -4.32 0.36
N TYR A 572 -29.15 -5.04 0.50
CA TYR A 572 -28.95 -5.99 1.58
C TYR A 572 -28.86 -5.31 2.95
N LEU A 573 -28.15 -4.18 3.07
CA LEU A 573 -28.08 -3.42 4.32
C LEU A 573 -29.44 -2.87 4.73
N PHE A 574 -30.17 -2.29 3.77
CA PHE A 574 -31.51 -1.77 4.03
C PHE A 574 -32.47 -2.87 4.49
N ILE A 575 -32.54 -4.00 3.76
CA ILE A 575 -33.43 -5.11 4.14
C ILE A 575 -33.04 -5.68 5.50
N SER A 576 -31.75 -5.92 5.73
CA SER A 576 -31.22 -6.48 6.98
C SER A 576 -31.63 -5.64 8.20
N THR A 577 -31.39 -4.33 8.13
CA THR A 577 -31.71 -3.40 9.23
C THR A 577 -33.21 -3.32 9.51
N ILE A 578 -34.05 -3.22 8.47
CA ILE A 578 -35.51 -3.15 8.64
C ILE A 578 -36.08 -4.47 9.17
N VAL A 579 -35.61 -5.61 8.66
CA VAL A 579 -36.06 -6.93 9.12
C VAL A 579 -35.69 -7.15 10.59
N VAL A 580 -34.47 -6.81 11.01
CA VAL A 580 -34.05 -6.96 12.41
C VAL A 580 -34.89 -6.10 13.35
N VAL A 581 -35.10 -4.82 13.02
CA VAL A 581 -35.92 -3.93 13.85
C VAL A 581 -37.37 -4.43 13.92
N ALA A 582 -37.94 -4.86 12.78
CA ALA A 582 -39.29 -5.41 12.74
C ALA A 582 -39.40 -6.69 13.59
N LEU A 583 -38.43 -7.61 13.49
CA LEU A 583 -38.41 -8.84 14.29
C LEU A 583 -38.31 -8.53 15.79
N GLY A 584 -37.40 -7.64 16.19
CA GLY A 584 -37.27 -7.26 17.60
C GLY A 584 -38.48 -6.53 18.16
N TRP A 585 -39.20 -5.77 17.33
CA TRP A 585 -40.44 -5.10 17.73
C TRP A 585 -41.65 -6.03 17.76
N LEU A 586 -41.68 -7.06 16.92
CA LEU A 586 -42.74 -8.07 16.92
C LEU A 586 -42.56 -9.08 18.06
N LEU A 587 -41.33 -9.39 18.46
CA LEU A 587 -41.01 -10.46 19.40
C LEU A 587 -41.78 -10.37 20.75
N PRO A 588 -41.91 -9.20 21.42
CA PRO A 588 -42.69 -9.07 22.66
C PRO A 588 -44.17 -9.45 22.55
N PHE A 589 -44.73 -9.42 21.34
CA PHE A 589 -46.12 -9.76 21.06
C PHE A 589 -46.31 -11.25 20.73
N THR A 590 -45.23 -12.00 20.54
CA THR A 590 -45.25 -13.44 20.24
C THR A 590 -45.13 -14.30 21.51
N PRO A 591 -45.52 -15.59 21.45
CA PRO A 591 -45.28 -16.53 22.56
C PRO A 591 -43.80 -16.73 22.90
N LEU A 592 -42.89 -16.49 21.95
CA LEU A 592 -41.45 -16.53 22.22
C LEU A 592 -41.00 -15.38 23.10
N GLY A 593 -41.71 -14.25 23.09
CA GLY A 593 -41.36 -13.07 23.89
C GLY A 593 -41.37 -13.34 25.39
N SER A 594 -42.30 -14.18 25.88
CA SER A 594 -42.37 -14.51 27.30
C SER A 594 -41.17 -15.31 27.81
N TYR A 595 -40.49 -16.06 26.93
CA TYR A 595 -39.26 -16.78 27.30
C TYR A 595 -38.11 -15.81 27.65
N PHE A 596 -38.08 -14.66 26.99
CA PHE A 596 -37.09 -13.60 27.22
C PHE A 596 -37.54 -12.58 28.29
N GLY A 597 -38.65 -12.85 29.00
CA GLY A 597 -39.19 -11.97 30.01
C GLY A 597 -39.80 -10.68 29.46
N PHE A 598 -40.26 -10.65 28.20
CA PHE A 598 -40.91 -9.49 27.63
C PHE A 598 -42.38 -9.39 28.06
N SER A 599 -42.82 -8.14 28.24
CA SER A 599 -44.20 -7.76 28.54
C SER A 599 -44.78 -6.96 27.37
N ARG A 600 -46.07 -7.17 27.09
CA ARG A 600 -46.75 -6.41 26.03
C ARG A 600 -46.84 -4.93 26.40
N LEU A 601 -46.46 -4.06 25.47
CA LEU A 601 -46.57 -2.61 25.63
C LEU A 601 -47.90 -2.09 25.08
N PRO A 602 -48.52 -1.10 25.74
CA PRO A 602 -49.66 -0.40 25.18
C PRO A 602 -49.25 0.42 23.95
N PHE A 603 -50.21 0.65 23.06
CA PHE A 603 -49.98 1.37 21.80
C PHE A 603 -49.41 2.79 22.01
N GLU A 604 -49.83 3.48 23.08
CA GLU A 604 -49.34 4.81 23.45
C GLU A 604 -47.83 4.82 23.71
N ALA A 605 -47.33 3.83 24.44
CA ALA A 605 -45.90 3.70 24.71
C ALA A 605 -45.11 3.44 23.41
N LEU A 606 -45.63 2.58 22.52
CA LEU A 606 -45.01 2.32 21.22
C LEU A 606 -44.88 3.60 20.39
N MET A 607 -45.94 4.42 20.33
CA MET A 607 -45.92 5.69 19.59
C MET A 607 -44.90 6.68 20.16
N MET A 608 -44.77 6.75 21.49
CA MET A 608 -43.73 7.58 22.13
C MET A 608 -42.32 7.09 21.78
N LEU A 609 -42.08 5.77 21.81
CA LEU A 609 -40.79 5.21 21.42
C LEU A 609 -40.45 5.50 19.95
N VAL A 610 -41.40 5.37 19.04
CA VAL A 610 -41.21 5.77 17.63
C VAL A 610 -40.84 7.25 17.53
N GLY A 611 -41.51 8.12 18.29
CA GLY A 611 -41.19 9.55 18.35
C GLY A 611 -39.76 9.82 18.81
N ILE A 612 -39.30 9.12 19.86
CA ILE A 612 -37.93 9.20 20.37
C ILE A 612 -36.92 8.72 19.31
N VAL A 613 -37.16 7.59 18.66
CA VAL A 613 -36.27 7.06 17.60
C VAL A 613 -36.15 8.05 16.45
N ILE A 614 -37.26 8.66 16.00
CA ILE A 614 -37.23 9.66 14.93
C ILE A 614 -36.44 10.91 15.37
N ALA A 615 -36.69 11.42 16.58
CA ALA A 615 -35.99 12.57 17.13
C ALA A 615 -34.48 12.31 17.27
N TYR A 616 -34.10 11.12 17.73
CA TYR A 616 -32.72 10.65 17.80
C TYR A 616 -32.07 10.68 16.42
N LEU A 617 -32.67 10.03 15.42
CA LEU A 617 -32.15 9.99 14.05
C LEU A 617 -31.96 11.39 13.46
N LEU A 618 -32.92 12.30 13.65
CA LEU A 618 -32.79 13.70 13.21
C LEU A 618 -31.63 14.42 13.92
N THR A 619 -31.44 14.18 15.22
CA THR A 619 -30.36 14.79 16.01
C THR A 619 -29.00 14.26 15.59
N VAL A 620 -28.88 12.96 15.33
CA VAL A 620 -27.66 12.35 14.80
C VAL A 620 -27.32 12.92 13.44
N GLU A 621 -28.29 13.15 12.55
CA GLU A 621 -28.05 13.79 11.25
C GLU A 621 -27.47 15.21 11.41
N LEU A 622 -27.96 15.99 12.36
CA LEU A 622 -27.40 17.31 12.69
C LEU A 622 -25.98 17.19 13.28
N GLY A 623 -25.79 16.32 14.26
CA GLY A 623 -24.50 16.05 14.89
C GLY A 623 -23.46 15.58 13.89
N LYS A 624 -23.86 14.74 12.93
CA LYS A 624 -23.04 14.27 11.81
C LYS A 624 -22.53 15.40 10.93
N ARG A 625 -23.39 16.34 10.54
CA ARG A 625 -22.99 17.50 9.73
C ARG A 625 -21.96 18.35 10.46
N MET A 626 -22.15 18.58 11.75
CA MET A 626 -21.20 19.32 12.59
C MET A 626 -19.86 18.57 12.73
N PHE A 627 -19.93 17.27 13.02
CA PHE A 627 -18.77 16.42 13.23
C PHE A 627 -17.86 16.39 12.00
N PHE A 628 -18.41 16.08 10.83
CA PHE A 628 -17.62 15.98 9.62
C PHE A 628 -17.12 17.33 9.10
N ARG A 629 -17.79 18.44 9.42
CA ARG A 629 -17.27 19.78 9.13
C ARG A 629 -16.00 20.09 9.92
N LYS A 630 -15.86 19.55 11.13
CA LYS A 630 -14.73 19.83 12.04
C LYS A 630 -13.59 18.81 11.95
N TYR A 631 -13.91 17.54 11.69
CA TYR A 631 -12.97 16.43 11.89
C TYR A 631 -12.70 15.57 10.65
N PHE A 632 -13.14 15.97 9.45
CA PHE A 632 -12.90 15.18 8.24
C PHE A 632 -11.40 14.96 7.97
N ASP A 633 -10.62 16.01 8.08
CA ASP A 633 -9.23 15.99 7.63
C ASP A 633 -8.33 15.14 8.53
N LEU A 634 -8.80 14.76 9.73
CA LEU A 634 -8.09 13.86 10.65
C LEU A 634 -7.90 12.43 10.13
N GLN A 635 -8.59 12.05 9.05
CA GLN A 635 -8.36 10.77 8.35
C GLN A 635 -7.52 10.95 7.08
N SER A 636 -7.20 12.18 6.69
CA SER A 636 -6.36 12.50 5.53
C SER A 636 -4.99 13.07 5.91
N GLN A 637 -4.77 13.32 7.20
CA GLN A 637 -3.49 13.56 7.86
C GLN A 637 -3.09 12.24 8.54
#